data_AF-A0A7Y5H5U3-F1
#
_entry.id   AF-A0A7Y5H5U3-F1
#
_cell.length_a   1.000
_cell.length_b   1.000
_cell.length_c   1.000
_cell.angle_alpha   90.00
_cell.angle_beta   90.00
_cell.angle_gamma   90.00
#
_symmetry.space_group_name_H-M   'P 1'
#
loop_
_entity.id
_entity.type
_entity.pdbx_description
1 polymer ?
#
loop_
_entity_poly.entity_id
_entity_poly.type
_entity_poly.pdbx_seq_one_letter_code
_entity_poly.pdbx_strand_id
1 'polypeptide(L)'
;MRTEAPLSAAKQKEGNFAKSKGIKMYKAMLLILVMVPLTLFGQIPDGKKILDKAKKKNKEESKKEVKDKSKKSDDPSKSTATEKKAGEIPQIQQGSTAAKENSESKKSTHDDYQKLTVSADSDPFEVKTLKTYIVRMLECLTEVETDNSKEDQNIADHVFSKFEIHHSRAQESLTTVRTGKLLANADVYESAMREIKQDFEEAKKTFNEKSRFISVQSKIRRMVSDVQDQVASLKQRSNYDSYMTSQAKDDLDEARTALQNAIKEWPQLSTSSYAADLLQYEKELQAIESSGNSSEGFKKLIDKAYFEGKFLLQNGLQYGAFTKDAAQSFYENCAKINYPKALSALNNTKQNNDVNSSQIEYLTKEFPTEFNAYLKKGYIADINSHIEKAYAYKANGKTQLSLALEKAETAVIMADAVLLVKPDDVSIQRLRKDALSTVEKMKTEIDAAEATAFTSTFHKENKSKIVFSKSRISIKQENASTASEFFNGGEPIYAMAYFTGMVKDLPKMYRTANPTVRIKYYVDVPADDAYAAPMATVEYQIMASNKTLMDATTLEVEVAPNAGQTDRPEVGAQAAKMLSQLSPRLHSIRVVLSIDNENFAAGSFELDGSQGLEKFAALGDDLIKSKIQNARPPKGGVLEKTIEQGIRSALKSEGFNVLRVIQTDPQWYYERHPITGAILNRTIQAAIIYKDEQNKCIVEYMEFTQKYINGQYDALYRSMRGTVTKPYEVLPEHVNG
;
A
#
# COMPACT_ATOMS: atom_id res chain seq x y z
N MET A 1 -51.71 -16.03 39.72
CA MET A 1 -52.81 -15.52 40.57
C MET A 1 -52.21 -14.43 41.45
N ARG A 2 -52.37 -13.13 41.11
CA ARG A 2 -53.32 -12.14 41.69
C ARG A 2 -53.23 -12.13 43.23
N THR A 3 -52.90 -11.03 43.92
CA THR A 3 -53.50 -9.67 43.95
C THR A 3 -52.53 -8.67 44.62
N GLU A 4 -52.23 -7.51 44.02
CA GLU A 4 -52.85 -6.15 44.19
C GLU A 4 -52.17 -5.23 45.22
N ALA A 5 -51.95 -3.98 44.78
CA ALA A 5 -51.41 -2.82 45.48
C ALA A 5 -52.50 -2.11 46.34
N PRO A 6 -52.24 -0.95 47.01
CA PRO A 6 -52.23 0.33 46.28
C PRO A 6 -51.35 1.51 46.83
N LEU A 7 -50.99 2.38 45.87
CA LEU A 7 -50.93 3.87 45.83
C LEU A 7 -50.29 4.76 46.93
N SER A 8 -49.36 5.62 46.48
CA SER A 8 -49.54 7.10 46.34
C SER A 8 -48.33 7.72 45.58
N ALA A 9 -48.47 8.22 44.34
CA ALA A 9 -48.67 9.64 43.92
C ALA A 9 -47.46 10.57 44.26
N ALA A 10 -46.88 11.42 43.39
CA ALA A 10 -47.34 12.05 42.15
C ALA A 10 -46.20 12.68 41.28
N LYS A 11 -46.42 12.62 39.95
CA LYS A 11 -46.37 13.66 38.88
C LYS A 11 -45.09 14.40 38.40
N GLN A 12 -44.92 14.26 37.07
CA GLN A 12 -44.58 15.24 35.99
C GLN A 12 -43.12 15.77 35.92
N LYS A 13 -42.44 15.89 34.77
CA LYS A 13 -42.88 16.16 33.38
C LYS A 13 -41.76 15.76 32.39
N GLU A 14 -42.15 15.32 31.19
CA GLU A 14 -41.27 15.08 30.03
C GLU A 14 -40.70 16.38 29.44
N GLY A 15 -39.50 16.27 28.85
CA GLY A 15 -38.88 17.32 28.05
C GLY A 15 -37.79 16.78 27.12
N ASN A 16 -38.18 16.48 25.88
CA ASN A 16 -37.30 16.28 24.72
C ASN A 16 -36.31 17.44 24.54
N PHE A 17 -35.04 17.17 24.22
CA PHE A 17 -34.22 18.13 23.45
C PHE A 17 -33.07 17.48 22.67
N ALA A 18 -32.75 18.15 21.56
CA ALA A 18 -32.23 17.62 20.32
C ALA A 18 -30.69 17.64 20.19
N LYS A 19 -30.19 16.70 19.39
CA LYS A 19 -28.87 16.72 18.75
C LYS A 19 -28.81 17.85 17.71
N SER A 20 -27.84 18.74 17.85
CA SER A 20 -27.63 19.88 16.95
C SER A 20 -26.15 20.00 16.59
N LYS A 21 -25.80 19.54 15.38
CA LYS A 21 -24.84 20.20 14.45
C LYS A 21 -24.70 19.52 13.06
N GLY A 22 -25.36 18.38 12.80
CA GLY A 22 -25.40 17.75 11.46
C GLY A 22 -26.57 18.16 10.53
N ILE A 23 -27.54 18.96 11.00
CA ILE A 23 -28.84 19.11 10.32
C ILE A 23 -28.85 20.20 9.22
N LYS A 24 -27.90 21.13 9.20
CA LYS A 24 -27.91 22.23 8.21
C LYS A 24 -27.55 21.78 6.79
N MET A 25 -26.68 20.78 6.64
CA MET A 25 -26.32 20.23 5.33
C MET A 25 -27.39 19.24 4.83
N TYR A 26 -27.99 18.47 5.75
CA TYR A 26 -29.07 17.54 5.45
C TYR A 26 -30.37 18.24 5.05
N LYS A 27 -30.74 19.40 5.64
CA LYS A 27 -31.94 20.15 5.21
C LYS A 27 -31.81 20.79 3.83
N ALA A 28 -30.61 21.19 3.41
CA ALA A 28 -30.38 21.69 2.06
C ALA A 28 -30.43 20.56 1.02
N MET A 29 -29.87 19.38 1.34
CA MET A 29 -29.99 18.18 0.50
C MET A 29 -31.41 17.62 0.46
N LEU A 30 -32.15 17.62 1.57
CA LEU A 30 -33.55 17.14 1.60
C LEU A 30 -34.49 18.09 0.83
N LEU A 31 -34.22 19.40 0.81
CA LEU A 31 -35.00 20.34 -0.01
C LEU A 31 -34.75 20.11 -1.51
N ILE A 32 -33.54 19.72 -1.90
CA ILE A 32 -33.20 19.40 -3.30
C ILE A 32 -33.75 18.01 -3.69
N LEU A 33 -33.68 17.02 -2.81
CA LEU A 33 -34.21 15.66 -3.05
C LEU A 33 -35.74 15.59 -3.03
N VAL A 34 -36.44 16.50 -2.35
CA VAL A 34 -37.91 16.57 -2.37
C VAL A 34 -38.44 17.44 -3.52
N MET A 35 -37.68 18.44 -4.00
CA MET A 35 -38.16 19.28 -5.11
C MET A 35 -37.94 18.69 -6.50
N VAL A 36 -36.94 17.83 -6.71
CA VAL A 36 -36.68 17.21 -8.03
C VAL A 36 -37.81 16.26 -8.48
N PRO A 37 -38.43 15.45 -7.61
CA PRO A 37 -39.60 14.64 -7.99
C PRO A 37 -40.89 15.46 -8.18
N LEU A 38 -41.04 16.61 -7.50
CA LEU A 38 -42.25 17.45 -7.58
C LEU A 38 -42.28 18.36 -8.81
N THR A 39 -41.15 18.56 -9.50
CA THR A 39 -41.12 19.22 -10.82
C THR A 39 -41.41 18.28 -11.98
N LEU A 40 -41.38 16.95 -11.77
CA LEU A 40 -41.71 15.94 -12.78
C LEU A 40 -43.20 15.55 -12.79
N PHE A 41 -43.95 15.86 -11.74
CA PHE A 41 -45.40 15.68 -11.65
C PHE A 41 -46.06 17.02 -11.37
N GLY A 42 -46.52 17.71 -12.42
CA GLY A 42 -46.92 19.12 -12.41
C GLY A 42 -48.05 19.48 -11.43
N GLN A 43 -47.71 19.76 -10.17
CA GLN A 43 -48.63 20.29 -9.17
C GLN A 43 -48.02 21.38 -8.28
N ILE A 44 -47.43 22.44 -8.85
CA ILE A 44 -47.32 23.75 -8.15
C ILE A 44 -47.39 24.90 -9.18
N PRO A 45 -48.40 25.78 -9.14
CA PRO A 45 -48.47 26.95 -10.00
C PRO A 45 -47.64 28.10 -9.37
N ASP A 46 -46.30 28.03 -9.45
CA ASP A 46 -45.36 29.19 -9.41
C ASP A 46 -43.86 28.81 -9.20
N GLY A 47 -43.46 27.54 -9.36
CA GLY A 47 -42.06 27.10 -9.15
C GLY A 47 -41.00 27.83 -10.00
N LYS A 48 -41.38 28.33 -11.18
CA LYS A 48 -40.48 29.06 -12.09
C LYS A 48 -40.04 30.43 -11.51
N LYS A 49 -40.94 31.16 -10.84
CA LYS A 49 -40.62 32.46 -10.22
C LYS A 49 -39.65 32.33 -9.04
N ILE A 50 -39.74 31.23 -8.29
CA ILE A 50 -38.87 30.97 -7.13
C ILE A 50 -37.45 30.60 -7.60
N LEU A 51 -37.35 29.78 -8.65
CA LEU A 51 -36.06 29.40 -9.25
C LEU A 51 -35.35 30.60 -9.89
N ASP A 52 -36.08 31.48 -10.56
CA ASP A 52 -35.52 32.69 -11.17
C ASP A 52 -35.07 33.73 -10.13
N LYS A 53 -35.76 33.84 -8.99
CA LYS A 53 -35.34 34.66 -7.84
C LYS A 53 -34.05 34.13 -7.20
N ALA A 54 -33.91 32.81 -7.08
CA ALA A 54 -32.71 32.17 -6.53
C ALA A 54 -31.50 32.32 -7.46
N LYS A 55 -31.69 32.17 -8.77
CA LYS A 55 -30.63 32.38 -9.79
C LYS A 55 -30.17 33.84 -9.84
N LYS A 56 -31.08 34.80 -9.69
CA LYS A 56 -30.75 36.23 -9.67
C LYS A 56 -29.95 36.62 -8.43
N LYS A 57 -30.28 36.06 -7.26
CA LYS A 57 -29.56 36.32 -5.99
C LYS A 57 -28.13 35.77 -5.99
N ASN A 58 -27.91 34.55 -6.50
CA ASN A 58 -26.56 33.97 -6.65
C ASN A 58 -25.69 34.73 -7.68
N LYS A 59 -26.30 35.30 -8.73
CA LYS A 59 -25.60 36.12 -9.74
C LYS A 59 -25.22 37.52 -9.22
N GLU A 60 -25.93 38.03 -8.23
CA GLU A 60 -25.61 39.31 -7.56
C GLU A 60 -24.56 39.14 -6.44
N GLU A 61 -24.58 38.02 -5.71
CA GLU A 61 -23.56 37.70 -4.68
C GLU A 61 -22.19 37.40 -5.30
N SER A 62 -22.13 36.64 -6.41
CA SER A 62 -20.88 36.37 -7.15
C SER A 62 -20.26 37.61 -7.83
N LYS A 63 -21.05 38.66 -8.10
CA LYS A 63 -20.55 39.94 -8.63
C LYS A 63 -20.02 40.89 -7.56
N LYS A 64 -20.41 40.71 -6.29
CA LYS A 64 -19.88 41.50 -5.17
C LYS A 64 -18.49 41.04 -4.74
N GLU A 65 -18.18 39.75 -4.86
CA GLU A 65 -16.91 39.18 -4.42
C GLU A 65 -15.71 39.49 -5.35
N VAL A 66 -15.98 39.85 -6.61
CA VAL A 66 -14.95 40.24 -7.59
C VAL A 66 -14.58 41.74 -7.51
N LYS A 67 -15.39 42.56 -6.82
CA LYS A 67 -15.21 44.03 -6.80
C LYS A 67 -14.37 44.57 -5.64
N ASP A 68 -14.02 43.73 -4.66
CA ASP A 68 -13.23 44.12 -3.47
C ASP A 68 -11.72 43.87 -3.58
N LYS A 69 -11.22 43.39 -4.74
CA LYS A 69 -9.78 43.21 -5.00
C LYS A 69 -9.27 44.08 -6.16
N SER A 70 -9.51 45.38 -6.10
CA SER A 70 -8.65 46.34 -6.82
C SER A 70 -8.77 47.74 -6.23
N LYS A 71 -7.86 48.12 -5.33
CA LYS A 71 -7.49 49.53 -5.13
C LYS A 71 -6.18 49.70 -4.37
N LYS A 72 -5.21 50.25 -5.10
CA LYS A 72 -4.12 51.18 -4.72
C LYS A 72 -3.06 50.77 -3.71
N SER A 73 -1.80 50.82 -4.17
CA SER A 73 -0.73 51.52 -3.45
C SER A 73 0.08 52.35 -4.45
N ASP A 74 -0.01 53.67 -4.31
CA ASP A 74 0.81 54.67 -5.00
C ASP A 74 2.16 54.80 -4.27
N ASP A 75 3.21 54.99 -5.06
CA ASP A 75 4.61 55.31 -4.74
C ASP A 75 4.75 56.75 -4.18
N PRO A 76 5.76 57.03 -3.32
CA PRO A 76 6.62 58.18 -3.65
C PRO A 76 8.12 57.98 -3.33
N SER A 77 8.93 58.02 -4.40
CA SER A 77 10.02 58.97 -4.69
C SER A 77 11.32 59.04 -3.84
N LYS A 78 12.46 59.08 -4.59
CA LYS A 78 13.75 59.80 -4.38
C LYS A 78 14.69 59.28 -3.27
N SER A 79 16.03 59.31 -3.36
CA SER A 79 17.07 59.73 -4.32
C SER A 79 18.42 59.59 -3.55
N THR A 80 19.47 58.93 -4.05
CA THR A 80 20.82 59.45 -4.42
C THR A 80 21.80 58.25 -4.51
N ALA A 81 22.49 58.03 -5.65
CA ALA A 81 23.93 58.27 -5.93
C ALA A 81 24.90 57.53 -4.97
N THR A 82 26.00 56.86 -5.37
CA THR A 82 26.96 57.13 -6.46
C THR A 82 27.86 55.90 -6.75
N GLU A 83 28.37 55.84 -8.00
CA GLU A 83 29.70 55.36 -8.45
C GLU A 83 30.15 53.89 -8.34
N LYS A 84 30.33 53.25 -9.51
CA LYS A 84 31.51 52.42 -9.80
C LYS A 84 31.85 52.40 -11.29
N LYS A 85 33.11 52.72 -11.61
CA LYS A 85 33.73 52.66 -12.94
C LYS A 85 34.52 51.35 -13.11
N ALA A 86 34.37 50.80 -14.31
CA ALA A 86 35.37 50.30 -15.26
C ALA A 86 36.32 49.10 -14.96
N GLY A 87 36.46 48.28 -16.01
CA GLY A 87 37.60 47.40 -16.35
C GLY A 87 37.37 45.93 -15.99
N GLU A 88 37.60 44.91 -16.82
CA GLU A 88 38.28 44.75 -18.12
C GLU A 88 37.85 43.38 -18.73
N ILE A 89 37.92 43.29 -20.05
CA ILE A 89 37.85 42.10 -20.94
C ILE A 89 39.33 41.68 -21.20
N PRO A 90 39.74 40.38 -21.29
CA PRO A 90 39.57 39.56 -22.51
C PRO A 90 39.28 38.05 -22.26
N GLN A 91 38.39 37.39 -23.00
CA GLN A 91 38.38 36.98 -24.42
C GLN A 91 39.28 35.76 -24.74
N ILE A 92 38.67 34.79 -25.48
CA ILE A 92 39.25 33.76 -26.37
C ILE A 92 39.68 32.45 -25.63
N GLN A 93 39.37 31.20 -26.03
CA GLN A 93 39.22 30.61 -27.37
C GLN A 93 38.39 29.30 -27.34
N GLN A 94 37.67 29.03 -28.43
CA GLN A 94 37.17 27.71 -28.82
C GLN A 94 38.31 26.86 -29.41
N GLY A 95 38.23 25.54 -29.24
CA GLY A 95 39.06 24.57 -29.95
C GLY A 95 38.48 23.16 -29.86
N SER A 96 38.03 22.63 -30.99
CA SER A 96 37.61 21.23 -31.19
C SER A 96 38.79 20.27 -31.19
N THR A 97 38.60 18.99 -30.87
CA THR A 97 38.85 17.84 -31.77
C THR A 97 38.75 16.48 -31.05
N ALA A 98 38.24 15.51 -31.84
CA ALA A 98 38.68 14.13 -31.99
C ALA A 98 38.50 13.09 -30.86
N ALA A 99 37.77 12.05 -31.27
CA ALA A 99 37.74 10.71 -30.71
C ALA A 99 39.13 10.07 -30.62
N LYS A 100 39.32 9.26 -29.56
CA LYS A 100 40.22 8.11 -29.58
C LYS A 100 39.72 7.06 -28.58
N GLU A 101 39.61 5.85 -29.09
CA GLU A 101 39.52 4.59 -28.35
C GLU A 101 40.65 4.49 -27.34
N ASN A 102 40.37 3.92 -26.16
CA ASN A 102 41.31 3.01 -25.53
C ASN A 102 40.61 2.08 -24.54
N SER A 103 40.83 0.80 -24.79
CA SER A 103 40.63 -0.35 -23.93
C SER A 103 41.43 -0.23 -22.63
N GLU A 104 40.79 -0.46 -21.49
CA GLU A 104 41.50 -0.76 -20.24
C GLU A 104 41.16 -2.16 -19.74
N SER A 105 42.21 -2.97 -19.74
CA SER A 105 42.32 -4.31 -19.19
C SER A 105 42.13 -4.32 -17.68
N LYS A 106 41.29 -5.23 -17.18
CA LYS A 106 41.25 -5.65 -15.78
C LYS A 106 42.61 -6.23 -15.37
N LYS A 107 43.35 -5.49 -14.54
CA LYS A 107 44.50 -6.02 -13.80
C LYS A 107 44.01 -6.46 -12.41
N SER A 108 44.20 -7.75 -12.15
CA SER A 108 44.04 -8.44 -10.88
C SER A 108 44.95 -7.81 -9.82
N THR A 109 44.36 -7.26 -8.76
CA THR A 109 45.06 -6.92 -7.51
C THR A 109 45.07 -8.16 -6.61
N HIS A 110 46.09 -8.99 -6.77
CA HIS A 110 46.43 -10.06 -5.84
C HIS A 110 47.92 -9.94 -5.56
N ASP A 111 48.30 -8.92 -4.78
CA ASP A 111 49.61 -8.77 -4.13
C ASP A 111 49.61 -7.44 -3.37
N ASP A 112 49.13 -7.44 -2.12
CA ASP A 112 49.48 -6.46 -1.09
C ASP A 112 48.92 -6.90 0.28
N TYR A 113 49.37 -8.07 0.76
CA TYR A 113 49.22 -8.48 2.16
C TYR A 113 50.41 -9.36 2.59
N GLN A 114 51.62 -8.79 2.57
CA GLN A 114 52.75 -9.35 3.29
C GLN A 114 53.49 -8.25 4.04
N LYS A 115 53.03 -7.97 5.27
CA LYS A 115 53.86 -7.63 6.45
C LYS A 115 53.00 -7.38 7.67
N LEU A 116 52.63 -8.48 8.33
CA LEU A 116 52.34 -8.51 9.77
C LEU A 116 53.00 -9.77 10.31
N THR A 117 54.22 -9.61 10.84
CA THR A 117 54.89 -10.65 11.62
C THR A 117 54.14 -10.80 12.94
N VAL A 118 53.34 -11.87 13.04
CA VAL A 118 52.72 -12.32 14.29
C VAL A 118 53.61 -13.38 14.92
N SER A 119 53.87 -13.22 16.21
CA SER A 119 54.59 -14.13 17.09
C SER A 119 54.06 -15.56 16.99
N ALA A 120 54.98 -16.52 16.87
CA ALA A 120 54.70 -17.95 16.99
C ALA A 120 54.11 -18.25 18.38
N ASP A 121 52.94 -18.91 18.40
CA ASP A 121 52.42 -19.81 19.46
C ASP A 121 50.87 -19.99 19.41
N SER A 122 50.17 -19.48 18.40
CA SER A 122 48.80 -19.92 18.07
C SER A 122 48.77 -20.46 16.63
N ASP A 123 48.48 -21.75 16.47
CA ASP A 123 48.62 -22.49 15.21
C ASP A 123 47.70 -21.91 14.10
N PRO A 124 48.24 -21.22 13.08
CA PRO A 124 47.46 -20.66 11.95
C PRO A 124 46.80 -21.73 11.08
N PHE A 125 47.04 -23.00 11.38
CA PHE A 125 46.61 -24.17 10.63
C PHE A 125 45.08 -24.36 10.67
N GLU A 126 44.39 -24.03 11.78
CA GLU A 126 42.95 -24.32 11.91
C GLU A 126 42.05 -23.38 11.09
N VAL A 127 42.30 -22.07 11.08
CA VAL A 127 41.47 -21.10 10.31
C VAL A 127 41.66 -21.28 8.80
N LYS A 128 42.90 -21.53 8.36
CA LYS A 128 43.19 -21.81 6.96
C LYS A 128 42.54 -23.12 6.52
N THR A 129 42.60 -24.17 7.34
CA THR A 129 41.95 -25.45 7.07
C THR A 129 40.43 -25.32 7.03
N LEU A 130 39.83 -24.54 7.93
CA LEU A 130 38.39 -24.28 7.93
C LEU A 130 37.96 -23.51 6.68
N LYS A 131 38.68 -22.44 6.30
CA LYS A 131 38.42 -21.71 5.04
C LYS A 131 38.57 -22.64 3.83
N THR A 132 39.60 -23.46 3.75
CA THR A 132 39.77 -24.44 2.66
C THR A 132 38.67 -25.49 2.63
N TYR A 133 38.21 -25.97 3.78
CA TYR A 133 37.10 -26.93 3.87
C TYR A 133 35.77 -26.32 3.41
N ILE A 134 35.51 -25.06 3.78
CA ILE A 134 34.32 -24.31 3.36
C ILE A 134 34.35 -24.02 1.86
N VAL A 135 35.50 -23.56 1.34
CA VAL A 135 35.68 -23.34 -0.10
C VAL A 135 35.43 -24.64 -0.87
N ARG A 136 35.95 -25.79 -0.40
CA ARG A 136 35.65 -27.10 -1.02
C ARG A 136 34.19 -27.51 -0.94
N MET A 137 33.49 -27.24 0.17
CA MET A 137 32.04 -27.50 0.26
C MET A 137 31.26 -26.61 -0.70
N LEU A 138 31.64 -25.34 -0.83
CA LEU A 138 31.03 -24.40 -1.76
C LEU A 138 31.30 -24.81 -3.22
N GLU A 139 32.53 -25.22 -3.54
CA GLU A 139 32.90 -25.80 -4.83
C GLU A 139 32.05 -27.04 -5.14
N CYS A 140 31.92 -27.98 -4.20
CA CYS A 140 31.07 -29.16 -4.35
C CYS A 140 29.59 -28.78 -4.58
N LEU A 141 29.06 -27.76 -3.89
CA LEU A 141 27.68 -27.28 -4.09
C LEU A 141 27.50 -26.61 -5.46
N THR A 142 28.53 -25.95 -5.98
CA THR A 142 28.51 -25.34 -7.32
C THR A 142 28.67 -26.35 -8.46
N GLU A 143 29.40 -27.45 -8.22
CA GLU A 143 29.64 -28.56 -9.17
C GLU A 143 28.46 -29.55 -9.25
N VAL A 144 27.44 -29.43 -8.40
CA VAL A 144 26.15 -30.12 -8.62
C VAL A 144 25.48 -29.48 -9.84
N GLU A 145 25.88 -29.92 -11.02
CA GLU A 145 25.16 -29.76 -12.26
C GLU A 145 24.40 -31.05 -12.57
N THR A 146 23.10 -30.89 -12.84
CA THR A 146 22.22 -31.73 -13.69
C THR A 146 21.22 -32.71 -13.05
N ASP A 147 20.05 -32.74 -13.70
CA ASP A 147 18.92 -33.69 -13.68
C ASP A 147 18.39 -34.22 -12.33
N ASN A 148 17.75 -33.30 -11.60
CA ASN A 148 16.41 -33.50 -11.02
C ASN A 148 16.20 -34.70 -10.08
N SER A 149 17.25 -35.16 -9.39
CA SER A 149 17.09 -36.23 -8.42
C SER A 149 16.75 -35.63 -7.05
N LYS A 150 15.74 -36.22 -6.39
CA LYS A 150 15.44 -35.99 -4.97
C LYS A 150 16.66 -36.27 -4.07
N GLU A 151 17.63 -37.01 -4.60
CA GLU A 151 18.91 -37.35 -3.99
C GLU A 151 19.82 -36.14 -3.85
N ASP A 152 19.88 -35.24 -4.84
CA ASP A 152 20.72 -34.04 -4.80
C ASP A 152 20.23 -33.01 -3.78
N GLN A 153 18.92 -32.86 -3.64
CA GLN A 153 18.34 -32.04 -2.58
C GLN A 153 18.65 -32.64 -1.20
N ASN A 154 18.55 -33.96 -1.05
CA ASN A 154 18.91 -34.63 0.20
C ASN A 154 20.42 -34.50 0.51
N ILE A 155 21.29 -34.53 -0.51
CA ILE A 155 22.73 -34.31 -0.35
C ILE A 155 23.01 -32.87 0.06
N ALA A 156 22.39 -31.88 -0.59
CA ALA A 156 22.53 -30.48 -0.21
C ALA A 156 22.01 -30.22 1.21
N ASP A 157 20.82 -30.72 1.56
CA ASP A 157 20.26 -30.62 2.91
C ASP A 157 21.17 -31.30 3.95
N HIS A 158 21.78 -32.44 3.60
CA HIS A 158 22.75 -33.12 4.46
C HIS A 158 24.05 -32.31 4.64
N VAL A 159 24.56 -31.69 3.57
CA VAL A 159 25.75 -30.83 3.60
C VAL A 159 25.47 -29.57 4.43
N PHE A 160 24.33 -28.92 4.23
CA PHE A 160 23.89 -27.76 5.00
C PHE A 160 23.72 -28.11 6.48
N SER A 161 23.07 -29.24 6.79
CA SER A 161 22.93 -29.72 8.17
C SER A 161 24.28 -29.99 8.84
N LYS A 162 25.24 -30.60 8.12
CA LYS A 162 26.59 -30.81 8.65
C LYS A 162 27.33 -29.50 8.88
N PHE A 163 27.19 -28.53 7.98
CA PHE A 163 27.78 -27.21 8.16
C PHE A 163 27.25 -26.53 9.43
N GLU A 164 25.93 -26.53 9.64
CA GLU A 164 25.31 -25.96 10.85
C GLU A 164 25.87 -26.63 12.13
N ILE A 165 25.98 -27.97 12.14
CA ILE A 165 26.57 -28.72 13.27
C ILE A 165 28.04 -28.30 13.51
N HIS A 166 28.84 -28.20 12.46
CA HIS A 166 30.25 -27.79 12.58
C HIS A 166 30.39 -26.32 13.01
N HIS A 167 29.51 -25.44 12.55
CA HIS A 167 29.46 -24.04 12.97
C HIS A 167 29.12 -23.90 14.45
N SER A 168 28.10 -24.61 14.94
CA SER A 168 27.74 -24.63 16.36
C SER A 168 28.88 -25.14 17.22
N ARG A 169 29.56 -26.22 16.82
CA ARG A 169 30.76 -26.73 17.52
C ARG A 169 31.91 -25.73 17.53
N ALA A 170 32.13 -25.01 16.43
CA ALA A 170 33.15 -23.96 16.37
C ALA A 170 32.81 -22.79 17.31
N GLN A 171 31.53 -22.41 17.42
CA GLN A 171 31.07 -21.40 18.39
C GLN A 171 31.24 -21.85 19.85
N GLU A 172 30.96 -23.12 20.17
CA GLU A 172 31.21 -23.70 21.50
C GLU A 172 32.71 -23.70 21.85
N SER A 173 33.58 -24.09 20.91
CA SER A 173 35.03 -24.05 21.08
C SER A 173 35.54 -22.63 21.29
N LEU A 174 35.05 -21.64 20.53
CA LEU A 174 35.33 -20.21 20.71
C LEU A 174 34.96 -19.71 22.12
N THR A 175 33.80 -20.14 22.61
CA THR A 175 33.32 -19.80 23.95
C THR A 175 34.23 -20.39 25.03
N THR A 176 34.77 -21.58 24.77
CA THR A 176 35.75 -22.24 25.63
C THR A 176 37.12 -21.53 25.57
N VAL A 177 37.59 -21.09 24.40
CA VAL A 177 38.83 -20.32 24.24
C VAL A 177 38.75 -18.95 24.94
N ARG A 178 37.58 -18.33 25.00
CA ARG A 178 37.33 -17.10 25.78
C ARG A 178 37.64 -17.26 27.29
N THR A 179 37.64 -18.49 27.82
CA THR A 179 37.97 -18.76 29.22
C THR A 179 39.47 -18.98 29.49
N GLY A 180 40.33 -19.02 28.47
CA GLY A 180 41.77 -19.19 28.60
C GLY A 180 42.59 -18.21 27.78
N LYS A 181 43.15 -17.17 28.44
CA LYS A 181 44.28 -16.26 28.09
C LYS A 181 44.69 -15.92 26.62
N LEU A 182 43.90 -16.24 25.60
CA LEU A 182 44.13 -15.93 24.18
C LEU A 182 43.11 -14.88 23.71
N LEU A 183 43.09 -13.72 24.35
CA LEU A 183 42.17 -12.61 24.03
C LEU A 183 42.59 -11.82 22.79
N ALA A 184 43.85 -11.89 22.36
CA ALA A 184 44.38 -11.02 21.30
C ALA A 184 43.84 -11.34 19.89
N ASN A 185 43.30 -12.54 19.66
CA ASN A 185 42.85 -13.00 18.34
C ASN A 185 41.34 -13.30 18.25
N ALA A 186 40.59 -13.10 19.34
CA ALA A 186 39.16 -13.43 19.39
C ALA A 186 38.33 -12.60 18.40
N ASP A 187 38.64 -11.30 18.28
CA ASP A 187 37.93 -10.40 17.35
C ASP A 187 38.19 -10.76 15.88
N VAL A 188 39.42 -11.17 15.55
CA VAL A 188 39.79 -11.63 14.20
C VAL A 188 39.02 -12.91 13.85
N TYR A 189 38.88 -13.81 14.82
CA TYR A 189 38.14 -15.06 14.63
C TYR A 189 36.63 -14.83 14.53
N GLU A 190 36.03 -13.96 15.36
CA GLU A 190 34.62 -13.57 15.25
C GLU A 190 34.31 -12.89 13.91
N SER A 191 35.22 -12.03 13.44
CA SER A 191 35.08 -11.39 12.12
C SER A 191 35.12 -12.43 10.99
N ALA A 192 36.06 -13.38 11.03
CA ALA A 192 36.16 -14.44 10.03
C ALA A 192 34.93 -15.37 10.05
N MET A 193 34.39 -15.69 11.23
CA MET A 193 33.17 -16.50 11.36
C MET A 193 31.92 -15.78 10.84
N ARG A 194 31.86 -14.45 10.97
CA ARG A 194 30.78 -13.63 10.41
C ARG A 194 30.84 -13.59 8.89
N GLU A 195 32.02 -13.41 8.32
CA GLU A 195 32.28 -13.47 6.87
C GLU A 195 31.86 -14.85 6.32
N ILE A 196 32.34 -15.94 6.94
CA ILE A 196 31.97 -17.31 6.58
C ILE A 196 30.45 -17.54 6.61
N LYS A 197 29.77 -17.05 7.66
CA LYS A 197 28.31 -17.20 7.78
C LYS A 197 27.58 -16.44 6.66
N GLN A 198 28.05 -15.24 6.34
CA GLN A 198 27.48 -14.45 5.25
C GLN A 198 27.66 -15.15 3.89
N ASP A 199 28.87 -15.62 3.59
CA ASP A 199 29.17 -16.34 2.34
C ASP A 199 28.32 -17.62 2.22
N PHE A 200 28.09 -18.30 3.35
CA PHE A 200 27.26 -19.50 3.38
C PHE A 200 25.78 -19.21 3.14
N GLU A 201 25.21 -18.17 3.76
CA GLU A 201 23.81 -17.79 3.53
C GLU A 201 23.59 -17.30 2.08
N GLU A 202 24.57 -16.60 1.52
CA GLU A 202 24.55 -16.21 0.10
C GLU A 202 24.57 -17.44 -0.80
N ALA A 203 25.45 -18.41 -0.54
CA ALA A 203 25.51 -19.67 -1.29
C ALA A 203 24.23 -20.50 -1.16
N LYS A 204 23.62 -20.56 0.05
CA LYS A 204 22.34 -21.24 0.31
C LYS A 204 21.20 -20.58 -0.47
N LYS A 205 21.17 -19.24 -0.50
CA LYS A 205 20.20 -18.48 -1.31
C LYS A 205 20.38 -18.79 -2.80
N THR A 206 21.60 -18.72 -3.31
CA THR A 206 21.91 -19.04 -4.71
C THR A 206 21.53 -20.49 -5.06
N PHE A 207 21.79 -21.44 -4.17
CA PHE A 207 21.40 -22.84 -4.35
C PHE A 207 19.88 -22.99 -4.41
N ASN A 208 19.14 -22.38 -3.49
CA ASN A 208 17.67 -22.42 -3.47
C ASN A 208 17.06 -21.79 -4.74
N GLU A 209 17.62 -20.67 -5.21
CA GLU A 209 17.20 -20.04 -6.46
C GLU A 209 17.49 -20.95 -7.67
N LYS A 210 18.66 -21.60 -7.72
CA LYS A 210 19.02 -22.57 -8.78
C LYS A 210 18.13 -23.81 -8.74
N SER A 211 17.83 -24.35 -7.55
CA SER A 211 16.93 -25.50 -7.37
C SER A 211 15.51 -25.17 -7.83
N ARG A 212 14.98 -24.01 -7.44
CA ARG A 212 13.67 -23.52 -7.91
C ARG A 212 13.65 -23.34 -9.43
N PHE A 213 14.71 -22.76 -10.01
CA PHE A 213 14.87 -22.62 -11.45
C PHE A 213 14.83 -23.98 -12.17
N ILE A 214 15.60 -24.97 -11.70
CA ILE A 214 15.64 -26.33 -12.26
C ILE A 214 14.28 -27.03 -12.15
N SER A 215 13.61 -26.89 -10.99
CA SER A 215 12.28 -27.46 -10.77
C SER A 215 11.25 -26.88 -11.75
N VAL A 216 11.25 -25.56 -11.96
CA VAL A 216 10.35 -24.91 -12.93
C VAL A 216 10.68 -25.34 -14.35
N GLN A 217 11.96 -25.37 -14.74
CA GLN A 217 12.38 -25.83 -16.05
C GLN A 217 11.95 -27.29 -16.31
N SER A 218 12.06 -28.15 -15.31
CA SER A 218 11.65 -29.56 -15.39
C SER A 218 10.14 -29.72 -15.48
N LYS A 219 9.37 -28.90 -14.72
CA LYS A 219 7.90 -28.86 -14.82
C LYS A 219 7.48 -28.47 -16.24
N ILE A 220 8.05 -27.41 -16.79
CA ILE A 220 7.77 -26.96 -18.16
C ILE A 220 8.10 -28.06 -19.15
N ARG A 221 9.28 -28.69 -19.04
CA ARG A 221 9.68 -29.81 -19.92
C ARG A 221 8.67 -30.95 -19.88
N ARG A 222 8.19 -31.34 -18.69
CA ARG A 222 7.15 -32.37 -18.54
C ARG A 222 5.86 -31.95 -19.22
N MET A 223 5.35 -30.74 -18.95
CA MET A 223 4.11 -30.25 -19.58
C MET A 223 4.21 -30.21 -21.11
N VAL A 224 5.33 -29.76 -21.66
CA VAL A 224 5.58 -29.78 -23.11
C VAL A 224 5.60 -31.21 -23.65
N SER A 225 6.19 -32.16 -22.92
CA SER A 225 6.19 -33.59 -23.27
C SER A 225 4.78 -34.19 -23.21
N ASP A 226 3.98 -33.86 -22.20
CA ASP A 226 2.61 -34.35 -22.05
C ASP A 226 1.74 -33.87 -23.23
N VAL A 227 1.86 -32.59 -23.60
CA VAL A 227 1.21 -32.03 -24.80
C VAL A 227 1.68 -32.75 -26.06
N GLN A 228 2.99 -32.99 -26.20
CA GLN A 228 3.56 -33.73 -27.34
C GLN A 228 2.94 -35.12 -27.48
N ASP A 229 2.86 -35.87 -26.38
CA ASP A 229 2.33 -37.23 -26.35
C ASP A 229 0.83 -37.26 -26.68
N GLN A 230 0.07 -36.28 -26.17
CA GLN A 230 -1.35 -36.13 -26.50
C GLN A 230 -1.57 -35.78 -27.98
N VAL A 231 -0.77 -34.86 -28.53
CA VAL A 231 -0.82 -34.52 -29.96
C VAL A 231 -0.45 -35.73 -30.83
N ALA A 232 0.58 -36.50 -30.45
CA ALA A 232 0.96 -37.72 -31.13
C ALA A 232 -0.15 -38.79 -31.07
N SER A 233 -0.78 -38.97 -29.91
CA SER A 233 -1.92 -39.87 -29.71
C SER A 233 -3.12 -39.48 -30.57
N LEU A 234 -3.43 -38.18 -30.64
CA LEU A 234 -4.50 -37.65 -31.48
C LEU A 234 -4.23 -37.88 -32.97
N LYS A 235 -2.98 -37.73 -33.44
CA LYS A 235 -2.57 -38.01 -34.83
C LYS A 235 -2.72 -39.48 -35.24
N GLN A 236 -2.59 -40.42 -34.31
CA GLN A 236 -2.66 -41.86 -34.58
C GLN A 236 -4.11 -42.39 -34.64
N ARG A 237 -5.09 -41.64 -34.13
CA ARG A 237 -6.49 -42.05 -34.10
C ARG A 237 -7.13 -41.88 -35.47
N SER A 238 -7.93 -42.86 -35.88
CA SER A 238 -8.66 -42.84 -37.16
C SER A 238 -9.86 -41.89 -37.15
N ASN A 239 -10.39 -41.55 -35.96
CA ASN A 239 -11.52 -40.65 -35.77
C ASN A 239 -11.12 -39.48 -34.86
N TYR A 240 -11.67 -38.30 -35.15
CA TYR A 240 -11.51 -37.12 -34.30
C TYR A 240 -12.10 -37.35 -32.90
N ASP A 241 -11.29 -37.14 -31.86
CA ASP A 241 -11.70 -37.21 -30.47
C ASP A 241 -11.72 -35.79 -29.88
N SER A 242 -12.92 -35.20 -29.79
CA SER A 242 -13.05 -33.82 -29.33
C SER A 242 -12.70 -33.65 -27.85
N TYR A 243 -12.85 -34.70 -27.04
CA TYR A 243 -12.55 -34.62 -25.61
C TYR A 243 -11.04 -34.56 -25.42
N MET A 244 -10.30 -35.49 -26.03
CA MET A 244 -8.84 -35.49 -26.00
C MET A 244 -8.23 -34.25 -26.65
N THR A 245 -8.85 -33.73 -27.71
CA THR A 245 -8.41 -32.48 -28.35
C THR A 245 -8.62 -31.26 -27.43
N SER A 246 -9.73 -31.23 -26.67
CA SER A 246 -9.97 -30.17 -25.68
C SER A 246 -8.96 -30.26 -24.55
N GLN A 247 -8.75 -31.45 -23.98
CA GLN A 247 -7.77 -31.67 -22.92
C GLN A 247 -6.37 -31.22 -23.36
N ALA A 248 -5.96 -31.57 -24.59
CA ALA A 248 -4.66 -31.16 -25.11
C ALA A 248 -4.52 -29.65 -25.31
N LYS A 249 -5.61 -28.92 -25.53
CA LYS A 249 -5.60 -27.46 -25.57
C LYS A 249 -5.51 -26.85 -24.18
N ASP A 250 -6.25 -27.40 -23.23
CA ASP A 250 -6.20 -26.95 -21.83
C ASP A 250 -4.77 -27.14 -21.28
N ASP A 251 -4.15 -28.29 -21.55
CA ASP A 251 -2.77 -28.60 -21.15
C ASP A 251 -1.74 -27.72 -21.90
N LEU A 252 -1.98 -27.42 -23.18
CA LEU A 252 -1.17 -26.46 -23.97
C LEU A 252 -1.23 -25.04 -23.37
N ASP A 253 -2.41 -24.57 -23.00
CA ASP A 253 -2.63 -23.25 -22.41
C ASP A 253 -2.03 -23.17 -20.99
N GLU A 254 -2.14 -24.25 -20.20
CA GLU A 254 -1.44 -24.36 -18.91
C GLU A 254 0.07 -24.28 -19.10
N ALA A 255 0.63 -25.01 -20.09
CA ALA A 255 2.06 -25.00 -20.40
C ALA A 255 2.55 -23.61 -20.83
N ARG A 256 1.76 -22.90 -21.65
CA ARG A 256 2.06 -21.51 -22.07
C ARG A 256 2.06 -20.56 -20.90
N THR A 257 1.06 -20.68 -20.02
CA THR A 257 0.93 -19.83 -18.83
C THR A 257 2.11 -20.07 -17.89
N ALA A 258 2.47 -21.33 -17.65
CA ALA A 258 3.65 -21.70 -16.86
C ALA A 258 4.94 -21.14 -17.47
N LEU A 259 5.11 -21.21 -18.80
CA LEU A 259 6.26 -20.67 -19.51
C LEU A 259 6.34 -19.14 -19.40
N GLN A 260 5.23 -18.42 -19.59
CA GLN A 260 5.20 -16.96 -19.48
C GLN A 260 5.52 -16.48 -18.06
N ASN A 261 4.97 -17.16 -17.05
CA ASN A 261 5.29 -16.88 -15.65
C ASN A 261 6.77 -17.14 -15.36
N ALA A 262 7.34 -18.23 -15.89
CA ALA A 262 8.74 -18.54 -15.73
C ALA A 262 9.67 -17.52 -16.44
N ILE A 263 9.32 -17.02 -17.62
CA ILE A 263 10.10 -15.95 -18.30
C ILE A 263 10.08 -14.66 -17.49
N LYS A 264 8.92 -14.32 -16.91
CA LYS A 264 8.77 -13.13 -16.06
C LYS A 264 9.61 -13.24 -14.78
N GLU A 265 9.68 -14.43 -14.20
CA GLU A 265 10.43 -14.70 -12.97
C GLU A 265 11.94 -14.88 -13.23
N TRP A 266 12.31 -15.51 -14.35
CA TRP A 266 13.69 -15.78 -14.76
C TRP A 266 13.94 -15.40 -16.24
N PRO A 267 14.23 -14.12 -16.53
CA PRO A 267 14.44 -13.64 -17.91
C PRO A 267 15.59 -14.34 -18.66
N GLN A 268 16.54 -14.92 -17.95
CA GLN A 268 17.67 -15.69 -18.50
C GLN A 268 17.30 -17.12 -18.93
N LEU A 269 16.09 -17.60 -18.63
CA LEU A 269 15.64 -18.94 -19.02
C LEU A 269 15.63 -19.04 -20.56
N SER A 270 16.45 -19.94 -21.11
CA SER A 270 16.40 -20.26 -22.54
C SER A 270 15.09 -20.97 -22.87
N THR A 271 14.13 -20.23 -23.39
CA THR A 271 12.75 -20.68 -23.65
C THR A 271 12.41 -20.79 -25.12
N SER A 272 13.35 -20.47 -26.01
CA SER A 272 13.11 -20.44 -27.45
C SER A 272 12.71 -21.78 -28.02
N SER A 273 13.26 -22.89 -27.51
CA SER A 273 12.85 -24.24 -27.91
C SER A 273 11.43 -24.58 -27.44
N TYR A 274 11.13 -24.39 -26.16
CA TYR A 274 9.79 -24.67 -25.61
C TYR A 274 8.70 -23.82 -26.27
N ALA A 275 8.97 -22.53 -26.52
CA ALA A 275 8.04 -21.66 -27.22
C ALA A 275 7.81 -22.11 -28.68
N ALA A 276 8.86 -22.57 -29.36
CA ALA A 276 8.75 -23.12 -30.71
C ALA A 276 7.96 -24.43 -30.73
N ASP A 277 8.20 -25.34 -29.78
CA ASP A 277 7.49 -26.60 -29.63
C ASP A 277 6.00 -26.38 -29.33
N LEU A 278 5.67 -25.52 -28.36
CA LEU A 278 4.28 -25.18 -28.03
C LEU A 278 3.56 -24.50 -29.21
N LEU A 279 4.25 -23.67 -30.00
CA LEU A 279 3.69 -23.09 -31.22
C LEU A 279 3.46 -24.15 -32.30
N GLN A 280 4.37 -25.12 -32.42
CA GLN A 280 4.21 -26.25 -33.32
C GLN A 280 3.01 -27.11 -32.90
N TYR A 281 2.88 -27.45 -31.62
CA TYR A 281 1.74 -28.23 -31.10
C TYR A 281 0.41 -27.50 -31.24
N GLU A 282 0.37 -26.18 -31.08
CA GLU A 282 -0.83 -25.40 -31.39
C GLU A 282 -1.25 -25.56 -32.86
N LYS A 283 -0.30 -25.42 -33.80
CA LYS A 283 -0.58 -25.59 -35.23
C LYS A 283 -1.04 -27.02 -35.54
N GLU A 284 -0.45 -28.00 -34.87
CA GLU A 284 -0.83 -29.41 -35.03
C GLU A 284 -2.22 -29.69 -34.45
N LEU A 285 -2.56 -29.17 -33.26
CA LEU A 285 -3.90 -29.25 -32.70
C LEU A 285 -4.94 -28.53 -33.56
N GLN A 286 -4.59 -27.37 -34.14
CA GLN A 286 -5.42 -26.69 -35.12
C GLN A 286 -5.60 -27.52 -36.40
N ALA A 287 -4.55 -28.19 -36.88
CA ALA A 287 -4.61 -29.08 -38.03
C ALA A 287 -5.43 -30.34 -37.74
N ILE A 288 -5.29 -30.93 -36.55
CA ILE A 288 -6.10 -32.08 -36.08
C ILE A 288 -7.56 -31.68 -36.00
N GLU A 289 -7.86 -30.54 -35.40
CA GLU A 289 -9.23 -29.99 -35.31
C GLU A 289 -9.82 -29.66 -36.69
N SER A 290 -8.98 -29.17 -37.62
CA SER A 290 -9.40 -28.88 -39.00
C SER A 290 -9.53 -30.14 -39.87
N SER A 291 -8.72 -31.17 -39.58
CA SER A 291 -8.79 -32.50 -40.22
C SER A 291 -9.96 -33.32 -39.67
N GLY A 292 -10.36 -33.02 -38.43
CA GLY A 292 -11.61 -33.38 -37.80
C GLY A 292 -12.80 -32.67 -38.44
N ASN A 293 -12.93 -32.77 -39.77
CA ASN A 293 -14.19 -32.65 -40.51
C ASN A 293 -15.18 -33.77 -40.13
N SER A 294 -15.11 -34.28 -38.91
CA SER A 294 -16.23 -34.98 -38.32
C SER A 294 -17.33 -33.95 -38.13
N SER A 295 -18.50 -34.25 -38.67
CA SER A 295 -19.75 -33.50 -38.44
C SER A 295 -19.92 -33.11 -36.95
N GLU A 296 -19.39 -33.93 -36.03
CA GLU A 296 -19.43 -33.69 -34.59
C GLU A 296 -18.56 -32.51 -34.09
N GLY A 297 -17.33 -32.33 -34.60
CA GLY A 297 -16.47 -31.21 -34.20
C GLY A 297 -17.03 -29.87 -34.67
N PHE A 298 -17.53 -29.85 -35.91
CA PHE A 298 -18.29 -28.73 -36.44
C PHE A 298 -19.52 -28.42 -35.58
N LYS A 299 -20.36 -29.43 -35.30
CA LYS A 299 -21.56 -29.27 -34.48
C LYS A 299 -21.25 -28.73 -33.09
N LYS A 300 -20.23 -29.24 -32.40
CA LYS A 300 -19.80 -28.74 -31.07
C LYS A 300 -19.36 -27.28 -31.11
N LEU A 301 -18.61 -26.85 -32.13
CA LEU A 301 -18.22 -25.45 -32.30
C LEU A 301 -19.46 -24.56 -32.48
N ILE A 302 -20.40 -24.99 -33.32
CA ILE A 302 -21.64 -24.24 -33.58
C ILE A 302 -22.54 -24.19 -32.35
N ASP A 303 -22.75 -25.31 -31.67
CA ASP A 303 -23.52 -25.39 -30.42
C ASP A 303 -22.93 -24.46 -29.37
N LYS A 304 -21.60 -24.50 -29.16
CA LYS A 304 -20.90 -23.63 -28.21
C LYS A 304 -21.09 -22.15 -28.57
N ALA A 305 -20.81 -21.76 -29.81
CA ALA A 305 -20.96 -20.37 -30.25
C ALA A 305 -22.41 -19.89 -30.12
N TYR A 306 -23.39 -20.75 -30.41
CA TYR A 306 -24.82 -20.45 -30.28
C TYR A 306 -25.21 -20.21 -28.82
N PHE A 307 -24.88 -21.12 -27.90
CA PHE A 307 -25.27 -21.00 -26.49
C PHE A 307 -24.54 -19.86 -25.80
N GLU A 308 -23.23 -19.72 -26.02
CA GLU A 308 -22.43 -18.64 -25.44
C GLU A 308 -22.82 -17.27 -26.02
N GLY A 309 -23.13 -17.21 -27.32
CA GLY A 309 -23.64 -15.99 -27.97
C GLY A 309 -24.99 -15.55 -27.38
N LYS A 310 -25.91 -16.50 -27.18
CA LYS A 310 -27.18 -16.23 -26.49
C LYS A 310 -26.96 -15.82 -25.04
N PHE A 311 -26.09 -16.52 -24.31
CA PHE A 311 -25.77 -16.20 -22.93
C PHE A 311 -25.22 -14.76 -22.81
N LEU A 312 -24.30 -14.37 -23.70
CA LEU A 312 -23.72 -13.03 -23.76
C LEU A 312 -24.80 -11.94 -23.96
N LEU A 313 -25.75 -12.17 -24.87
CA LEU A 313 -26.80 -11.20 -25.18
C LEU A 313 -27.97 -11.20 -24.18
N GLN A 314 -28.32 -12.35 -23.59
CA GLN A 314 -29.46 -12.52 -22.68
C GLN A 314 -29.15 -12.13 -21.23
N ASN A 315 -27.94 -12.40 -20.74
CA ASN A 315 -27.56 -12.04 -19.36
C ASN A 315 -27.27 -10.55 -19.19
N GLY A 316 -27.67 -9.75 -20.19
CA GLY A 316 -27.67 -8.31 -20.11
C GLY A 316 -26.29 -7.81 -19.77
N LEU A 317 -25.44 -7.65 -20.79
CA LEU A 317 -24.32 -6.73 -20.68
C LEU A 317 -24.92 -5.36 -20.37
N GLN A 318 -25.02 -5.06 -19.08
CA GLN A 318 -25.57 -3.81 -18.60
C GLN A 318 -24.67 -2.72 -19.18
N TYR A 319 -25.26 -1.86 -20.01
CA TYR A 319 -24.59 -0.65 -20.44
C TYR A 319 -24.28 0.23 -19.24
N GLY A 320 -23.16 0.93 -19.29
CA GLY A 320 -22.75 1.82 -18.23
C GLY A 320 -21.56 1.31 -17.44
N ALA A 321 -21.00 2.22 -16.64
CA ALA A 321 -19.65 2.19 -16.08
C ALA A 321 -19.11 0.80 -15.69
N PHE A 322 -18.47 0.12 -16.65
CA PHE A 322 -17.78 -1.13 -16.42
C PHE A 322 -16.69 -0.90 -15.36
N THR A 323 -16.66 -1.75 -14.34
CA THR A 323 -15.44 -1.92 -13.56
C THR A 323 -14.42 -2.69 -14.40
N LYS A 324 -13.14 -2.64 -14.03
CA LYS A 324 -12.11 -3.43 -14.70
C LYS A 324 -12.44 -4.93 -14.70
N ASP A 325 -12.95 -5.45 -13.58
CA ASP A 325 -13.37 -6.85 -13.45
C ASP A 325 -14.56 -7.19 -14.35
N ALA A 326 -15.57 -6.30 -14.44
CA ALA A 326 -16.69 -6.51 -15.34
C ALA A 326 -16.25 -6.51 -16.81
N ALA A 327 -15.29 -5.66 -17.18
CA ALA A 327 -14.71 -5.65 -18.51
C ALA A 327 -13.92 -6.96 -18.78
N GLN A 328 -13.22 -7.48 -17.79
CA GLN A 328 -12.50 -8.74 -17.87
C GLN A 328 -13.45 -9.93 -18.07
N SER A 329 -14.53 -10.01 -17.30
CA SER A 329 -15.57 -11.04 -17.51
C SER A 329 -16.23 -10.91 -18.89
N PHE A 330 -16.43 -9.70 -19.39
CA PHE A 330 -16.92 -9.47 -20.74
C PHE A 330 -15.94 -10.00 -21.80
N TYR A 331 -14.65 -9.72 -21.66
CA TYR A 331 -13.60 -10.26 -22.53
C TYR A 331 -13.62 -11.78 -22.58
N GLU A 332 -13.67 -12.44 -21.42
CA GLU A 332 -13.70 -13.90 -21.32
C GLU A 332 -14.93 -14.51 -21.99
N ASN A 333 -16.10 -13.89 -21.82
CA ASN A 333 -17.32 -14.37 -22.47
C ASN A 333 -17.26 -14.19 -24.00
N CYS A 334 -16.71 -13.09 -24.51
CA CYS A 334 -16.47 -12.93 -25.94
C CYS A 334 -15.49 -13.99 -26.49
N ALA A 335 -14.42 -14.30 -25.74
CA ALA A 335 -13.44 -15.32 -26.11
C ALA A 335 -14.06 -16.72 -26.22
N LYS A 336 -14.94 -17.08 -25.29
CA LYS A 336 -15.62 -18.40 -25.27
C LYS A 336 -16.48 -18.65 -26.51
N ILE A 337 -17.08 -17.61 -27.09
CA ILE A 337 -17.94 -17.74 -28.29
C ILE A 337 -17.11 -18.17 -29.50
N ASN A 338 -15.88 -17.65 -29.66
CA ASN A 338 -15.02 -17.85 -30.83
C ASN A 338 -15.77 -17.59 -32.16
N TYR A 339 -16.50 -16.48 -32.20
CA TYR A 339 -17.47 -16.18 -33.26
C TYR A 339 -16.86 -16.18 -34.67
N PRO A 340 -15.69 -15.55 -34.95
CA PRO A 340 -15.11 -15.57 -36.28
C PRO A 340 -14.86 -16.99 -36.80
N LYS A 341 -14.37 -17.89 -35.95
CA LYS A 341 -14.14 -19.30 -36.33
C LYS A 341 -15.44 -20.02 -36.63
N ALA A 342 -16.46 -19.85 -35.79
CA ALA A 342 -17.78 -20.44 -36.01
C ALA A 342 -18.43 -19.94 -37.31
N LEU A 343 -18.34 -18.63 -37.58
CA LEU A 343 -18.86 -18.03 -38.81
C LEU A 343 -18.11 -18.52 -40.05
N SER A 344 -16.77 -18.57 -40.02
CA SER A 344 -15.97 -19.13 -41.10
C SER A 344 -16.29 -20.60 -41.35
N ALA A 345 -16.51 -21.40 -40.30
CA ALA A 345 -16.91 -22.79 -40.43
C ALA A 345 -18.26 -22.91 -41.16
N LEU A 346 -19.29 -22.16 -40.74
CA LEU A 346 -20.62 -22.14 -41.36
C LEU A 346 -20.56 -21.76 -42.85
N ASN A 347 -19.73 -20.78 -43.21
CA ASN A 347 -19.63 -20.30 -44.59
C ASN A 347 -18.89 -21.26 -45.52
N ASN A 348 -18.00 -22.11 -45.00
CA ASN A 348 -17.12 -22.97 -45.79
C ASN A 348 -17.67 -24.40 -45.98
N THR A 349 -18.69 -24.81 -45.23
CA THR A 349 -19.17 -26.20 -45.25
C THR A 349 -20.40 -26.41 -46.14
N LYS A 350 -20.33 -27.42 -47.03
CA LYS A 350 -21.51 -28.04 -47.66
C LYS A 350 -22.35 -28.89 -46.66
N GLN A 351 -21.90 -29.01 -45.42
CA GLN A 351 -22.44 -29.87 -44.34
C GLN A 351 -23.56 -29.22 -43.50
N ASN A 352 -24.26 -28.22 -44.03
CA ASN A 352 -25.35 -27.54 -43.29
C ASN A 352 -26.52 -28.45 -42.87
N ASN A 353 -26.60 -29.68 -43.39
CA ASN A 353 -27.70 -30.59 -43.07
C ASN A 353 -27.67 -31.13 -41.63
N ASP A 354 -26.51 -31.11 -40.95
CA ASP A 354 -26.36 -31.70 -39.61
C ASP A 354 -26.50 -30.70 -38.45
N VAL A 355 -26.59 -29.41 -38.77
CA VAL A 355 -26.76 -28.31 -37.81
C VAL A 355 -28.19 -27.77 -37.89
N ASN A 356 -28.76 -27.45 -36.73
CA ASN A 356 -30.13 -26.95 -36.68
C ASN A 356 -30.22 -25.61 -37.43
N SER A 357 -31.18 -25.48 -38.36
CA SER A 357 -31.38 -24.26 -39.16
C SER A 357 -31.51 -23.00 -38.30
N SER A 358 -32.08 -23.11 -37.10
CA SER A 358 -32.17 -21.99 -36.15
C SER A 358 -30.82 -21.54 -35.58
N GLN A 359 -29.84 -22.43 -35.45
CA GLN A 359 -28.48 -22.06 -35.00
C GLN A 359 -27.73 -21.34 -36.10
N ILE A 360 -27.87 -21.82 -37.34
CA ILE A 360 -27.30 -21.17 -38.53
C ILE A 360 -27.91 -19.77 -38.67
N GLU A 361 -29.24 -19.65 -38.61
CA GLU A 361 -29.92 -18.37 -38.69
C GLU A 361 -29.49 -17.42 -37.56
N TYR A 362 -29.41 -17.91 -36.33
CA TYR A 362 -28.94 -17.12 -35.20
C TYR A 362 -27.52 -16.59 -35.42
N LEU A 363 -26.55 -17.47 -35.69
CA LEU A 363 -25.14 -17.07 -35.80
C LEU A 363 -24.84 -16.25 -37.05
N THR A 364 -25.54 -16.46 -38.17
CA THR A 364 -25.27 -15.73 -39.42
C THR A 364 -26.06 -14.43 -39.54
N LYS A 365 -27.22 -14.30 -38.88
CA LYS A 365 -28.10 -13.14 -39.00
C LYS A 365 -28.40 -12.46 -37.66
N GLU A 366 -28.94 -13.19 -36.69
CA GLU A 366 -29.46 -12.59 -35.46
C GLU A 366 -28.35 -12.06 -34.56
N PHE A 367 -27.39 -12.92 -34.18
CA PHE A 367 -26.26 -12.57 -33.31
C PHE A 367 -25.45 -11.37 -33.84
N PRO A 368 -24.95 -11.34 -35.09
CA PRO A 368 -24.21 -10.16 -35.57
C PRO A 368 -25.09 -8.91 -35.62
N THR A 369 -26.39 -9.03 -35.89
CA THR A 369 -27.32 -7.89 -35.90
C THR A 369 -27.52 -7.34 -34.49
N GLU A 370 -27.83 -8.21 -33.53
CA GLU A 370 -28.02 -7.86 -32.13
C GLU A 370 -26.73 -7.33 -31.51
N PHE A 371 -25.61 -8.03 -31.66
CA PHE A 371 -24.31 -7.59 -31.17
C PHE A 371 -23.92 -6.22 -31.76
N ASN A 372 -24.17 -5.98 -33.04
CA ASN A 372 -23.98 -4.65 -33.64
C ASN A 372 -24.89 -3.58 -33.06
N ALA A 373 -26.13 -3.92 -32.70
CA ALA A 373 -27.01 -3.00 -31.99
C ALA A 373 -26.44 -2.67 -30.60
N TYR A 374 -25.90 -3.65 -29.87
CA TYR A 374 -25.21 -3.42 -28.59
C TYR A 374 -23.96 -2.57 -28.73
N LEU A 375 -23.15 -2.87 -29.74
CA LEU A 375 -21.94 -2.12 -30.07
C LEU A 375 -22.22 -0.64 -30.31
N LYS A 376 -23.22 -0.34 -31.15
CA LYS A 376 -23.62 1.03 -31.49
C LYS A 376 -24.32 1.76 -30.35
N LYS A 377 -25.14 1.05 -29.57
CA LYS A 377 -25.94 1.63 -28.50
C LYS A 377 -25.12 1.92 -27.24
N GLY A 378 -24.06 1.15 -26.97
CA GLY A 378 -23.32 1.32 -25.72
C GLY A 378 -21.83 1.04 -25.73
N TYR A 379 -21.30 -0.07 -26.28
CA TYR A 379 -19.86 -0.36 -26.08
C TYR A 379 -18.92 0.71 -26.63
N ILE A 380 -19.24 1.29 -27.80
CA ILE A 380 -18.47 2.43 -28.32
C ILE A 380 -18.51 3.61 -27.34
N ALA A 381 -19.69 3.91 -26.78
CA ALA A 381 -19.85 5.00 -25.84
C ALA A 381 -19.13 4.73 -24.50
N ASP A 382 -19.16 3.48 -24.02
CA ASP A 382 -18.51 3.08 -22.78
C ASP A 382 -16.98 3.09 -22.92
N ILE A 383 -16.42 2.54 -24.01
CA ILE A 383 -14.97 2.59 -24.30
C ILE A 383 -14.50 4.06 -24.33
N ASN A 384 -15.19 4.91 -25.07
CA ASN A 384 -14.90 6.36 -25.09
C ASN A 384 -15.04 6.99 -23.70
N SER A 385 -16.10 6.67 -22.96
CA SER A 385 -16.32 7.18 -21.60
C SER A 385 -15.16 6.84 -20.67
N HIS A 386 -14.60 5.63 -20.78
CA HIS A 386 -13.45 5.21 -20.01
C HIS A 386 -12.17 5.96 -20.37
N ILE A 387 -11.93 6.21 -21.67
CA ILE A 387 -10.83 7.06 -22.14
C ILE A 387 -10.99 8.49 -21.59
N GLU A 388 -12.17 9.10 -21.72
CA GLU A 388 -12.45 10.45 -21.22
C GLU A 388 -12.33 10.54 -19.69
N LYS A 389 -12.81 9.53 -18.97
CA LYS A 389 -12.64 9.44 -17.51
C LYS A 389 -11.16 9.34 -17.14
N ALA A 390 -10.34 8.63 -17.89
CA ALA A 390 -8.90 8.57 -17.63
C ALA A 390 -8.27 9.96 -17.71
N TYR A 391 -8.58 10.75 -18.74
CA TYR A 391 -8.10 12.14 -18.83
C TYR A 391 -8.69 13.05 -17.76
N ALA A 392 -9.96 12.88 -17.40
CA ALA A 392 -10.58 13.64 -16.32
C ALA A 392 -9.92 13.35 -14.96
N TYR A 393 -9.63 12.08 -14.66
CA TYR A 393 -8.88 11.71 -13.45
C TYR A 393 -7.47 12.29 -13.48
N LYS A 394 -6.75 12.18 -14.61
CA LYS A 394 -5.44 12.83 -14.77
C LYS A 394 -5.49 14.34 -14.49
N ALA A 395 -6.51 15.03 -14.99
CA ALA A 395 -6.68 16.48 -14.79
C ALA A 395 -6.93 16.86 -13.32
N ASN A 396 -7.40 15.93 -12.48
CA ASN A 396 -7.60 16.13 -11.04
C ASN A 396 -6.31 15.95 -10.21
N GLY A 397 -5.17 15.71 -10.85
CA GLY A 397 -3.84 15.72 -10.23
C GLY A 397 -3.22 14.34 -9.99
N LYS A 398 -2.00 14.33 -9.44
CA LYS A 398 -1.16 13.13 -9.26
C LYS A 398 -1.84 12.02 -8.45
N THR A 399 -2.69 12.41 -7.49
CA THR A 399 -3.44 11.50 -6.59
C THR A 399 -4.46 10.61 -7.31
N GLN A 400 -4.83 10.97 -8.55
CA GLN A 400 -5.84 10.28 -9.34
C GLN A 400 -5.24 9.49 -10.51
N LEU A 401 -3.91 9.47 -10.67
CA LEU A 401 -3.26 8.80 -11.80
C LEU A 401 -3.49 7.28 -11.81
N SER A 402 -3.56 6.63 -10.65
CA SER A 402 -3.89 5.19 -10.60
C SER A 402 -5.31 4.89 -11.08
N LEU A 403 -6.30 5.72 -10.70
CA LEU A 403 -7.66 5.61 -11.24
C LEU A 403 -7.69 5.93 -12.74
N ALA A 404 -6.90 6.91 -13.19
CA ALA A 404 -6.79 7.23 -14.59
C ALA A 404 -6.28 6.03 -15.41
N LEU A 405 -5.22 5.37 -14.94
CA LEU A 405 -4.68 4.16 -15.55
C LEU A 405 -5.71 3.02 -15.57
N GLU A 406 -6.39 2.76 -14.45
CA GLU A 406 -7.43 1.73 -14.38
C GLU A 406 -8.53 1.94 -15.43
N LYS A 407 -8.99 3.19 -15.62
CA LYS A 407 -9.99 3.50 -16.65
C LYS A 407 -9.45 3.33 -18.06
N ALA A 408 -8.20 3.71 -18.32
CA ALA A 408 -7.57 3.49 -19.61
C ALA A 408 -7.43 1.99 -19.93
N GLU A 409 -7.02 1.16 -18.96
CA GLU A 409 -6.92 -0.29 -19.10
C GLU A 409 -8.29 -0.94 -19.31
N THR A 410 -9.32 -0.48 -18.58
CA THR A 410 -10.71 -0.94 -18.77
C THR A 410 -11.16 -0.70 -20.22
N ALA A 411 -10.83 0.45 -20.81
CA ALA A 411 -11.14 0.75 -22.20
C ALA A 411 -10.43 -0.22 -23.19
N VAL A 412 -9.17 -0.58 -22.92
CA VAL A 412 -8.42 -1.55 -23.74
C VAL A 412 -9.09 -2.93 -23.68
N ILE A 413 -9.39 -3.44 -22.48
CA ILE A 413 -10.03 -4.76 -22.29
C ILE A 413 -11.37 -4.82 -23.03
N MET A 414 -12.20 -3.78 -22.90
CA MET A 414 -13.48 -3.71 -23.60
C MET A 414 -13.32 -3.68 -25.12
N ALA A 415 -12.34 -2.92 -25.65
CA ALA A 415 -12.08 -2.87 -27.08
C ALA A 415 -11.58 -4.23 -27.60
N ASP A 416 -10.70 -4.90 -26.86
CA ASP A 416 -10.20 -6.24 -27.18
C ASP A 416 -11.33 -7.27 -27.18
N ALA A 417 -12.23 -7.21 -26.19
CA ALA A 417 -13.40 -8.09 -26.10
C ALA A 417 -14.30 -7.99 -27.34
N VAL A 418 -14.55 -6.77 -27.82
CA VAL A 418 -15.35 -6.55 -29.03
C VAL A 418 -14.63 -7.06 -30.29
N LEU A 419 -13.31 -6.89 -30.37
CA LEU A 419 -12.51 -7.36 -31.52
C LEU A 419 -12.41 -8.88 -31.60
N LEU A 420 -12.60 -9.62 -30.51
CA LEU A 420 -12.75 -11.08 -30.56
C LEU A 420 -14.00 -11.52 -31.35
N VAL A 421 -15.05 -10.70 -31.37
CA VAL A 421 -16.28 -10.97 -32.11
C VAL A 421 -16.25 -10.31 -33.49
N LYS A 422 -15.71 -9.10 -33.60
CA LYS A 422 -15.64 -8.32 -34.84
C LYS A 422 -14.22 -7.81 -35.09
N PRO A 423 -13.29 -8.67 -35.53
CA PRO A 423 -11.88 -8.32 -35.69
C PRO A 423 -11.65 -7.17 -36.68
N ASP A 424 -12.51 -7.06 -37.70
CA ASP A 424 -12.39 -6.07 -38.78
C ASP A 424 -13.12 -4.74 -38.50
N ASP A 425 -13.63 -4.53 -37.28
CA ASP A 425 -14.34 -3.29 -36.95
C ASP A 425 -13.35 -2.12 -36.78
N VAL A 426 -13.16 -1.35 -37.86
CA VAL A 426 -12.22 -0.21 -37.94
C VAL A 426 -12.46 0.82 -36.82
N SER A 427 -13.71 1.03 -36.41
CA SER A 427 -14.03 2.00 -35.35
C SER A 427 -13.48 1.54 -34.00
N ILE A 428 -13.58 0.24 -33.71
CA ILE A 428 -13.08 -0.35 -32.46
C ILE A 428 -11.56 -0.48 -32.49
N GLN A 429 -10.95 -0.85 -33.61
CA GLN A 429 -9.50 -0.85 -33.76
C GLN A 429 -8.90 0.54 -33.47
N ARG A 430 -9.53 1.61 -33.94
CA ARG A 430 -9.14 2.98 -33.60
C ARG A 430 -9.27 3.26 -32.11
N LEU A 431 -10.41 2.95 -31.50
CA LEU A 431 -10.62 3.16 -30.06
C LEU A 431 -9.64 2.37 -29.20
N ARG A 432 -9.31 1.13 -29.59
CA ARG A 432 -8.27 0.33 -28.96
C ARG A 432 -6.93 1.03 -29.00
N LYS A 433 -6.54 1.57 -30.16
CA LYS A 433 -5.29 2.34 -30.32
C LYS A 433 -5.27 3.58 -29.42
N ASP A 434 -6.39 4.30 -29.35
CA ASP A 434 -6.53 5.49 -28.49
C ASP A 434 -6.46 5.12 -27.00
N ALA A 435 -7.09 4.00 -26.60
CA ALA A 435 -7.03 3.46 -25.25
C ALA A 435 -5.61 3.03 -24.87
N LEU A 436 -4.90 2.30 -25.74
CA LEU A 436 -3.49 1.92 -25.54
C LEU A 436 -2.57 3.14 -25.42
N SER A 437 -2.74 4.13 -26.31
CA SER A 437 -2.02 5.41 -26.22
C SER A 437 -2.29 6.12 -24.88
N THR A 438 -3.52 6.05 -24.39
CA THR A 438 -3.91 6.62 -23.10
C THR A 438 -3.27 5.87 -21.94
N VAL A 439 -3.22 4.53 -21.96
CA VAL A 439 -2.51 3.70 -20.97
C VAL A 439 -1.04 4.10 -20.88
N GLU A 440 -0.33 4.17 -22.01
CA GLU A 440 1.10 4.53 -22.03
C GLU A 440 1.36 5.96 -21.54
N LYS A 441 0.47 6.91 -21.86
CA LYS A 441 0.51 8.26 -21.29
C LYS A 441 0.31 8.23 -19.76
N MET A 442 -0.65 7.46 -19.25
CA MET A 442 -0.88 7.39 -17.80
C MET A 442 0.30 6.73 -17.08
N LYS A 443 0.89 5.66 -17.63
CA LYS A 443 2.12 5.06 -17.09
C LYS A 443 3.27 6.06 -17.04
N THR A 444 3.51 6.80 -18.12
CA THR A 444 4.56 7.83 -18.18
C THR A 444 4.37 8.91 -17.11
N GLU A 445 3.12 9.35 -16.90
CA GLU A 445 2.79 10.35 -15.88
C GLU A 445 2.92 9.80 -14.46
N ILE A 446 2.56 8.52 -14.24
CA ILE A 446 2.78 7.81 -12.98
C ILE A 446 4.28 7.73 -12.72
N ASP A 447 5.09 7.29 -13.68
CA ASP A 447 6.54 7.18 -13.56
C ASP A 447 7.18 8.54 -13.27
N ALA A 448 6.70 9.61 -13.91
CA ALA A 448 7.16 10.98 -13.63
C ALA A 448 6.75 11.45 -12.22
N ALA A 449 5.52 11.14 -11.77
CA ALA A 449 5.07 11.47 -10.43
C ALA A 449 5.85 10.69 -9.36
N GLU A 450 6.05 9.39 -9.57
CA GLU A 450 6.84 8.49 -8.75
C GLU A 450 8.30 8.95 -8.66
N ALA A 451 8.92 9.34 -9.78
CA ALA A 451 10.28 9.89 -9.81
C ALA A 451 10.43 11.15 -8.95
N THR A 452 9.37 11.93 -8.75
CA THR A 452 9.37 13.09 -7.83
C THR A 452 9.08 12.73 -6.37
N ALA A 453 8.48 11.57 -6.10
CA ALA A 453 8.13 11.13 -4.76
C ALA A 453 9.25 10.32 -4.09
N PHE A 454 9.98 9.53 -4.86
CA PHE A 454 11.01 8.65 -4.32
C PHE A 454 12.26 9.44 -3.93
N THR A 455 12.70 9.22 -2.70
CA THR A 455 13.89 9.89 -2.14
C THR A 455 15.20 9.21 -2.54
N SER A 456 15.14 7.95 -2.99
CA SER A 456 16.29 7.12 -3.38
C SER A 456 15.85 5.93 -4.26
N THR A 457 16.79 5.22 -4.88
CA THR A 457 16.51 3.92 -5.56
C THR A 457 15.94 2.91 -4.57
N PHE A 458 16.48 2.89 -3.34
CA PHE A 458 15.99 2.05 -2.26
C PHE A 458 14.51 2.30 -1.95
N HIS A 459 14.09 3.58 -1.92
CA HIS A 459 12.67 3.93 -1.79
C HIS A 459 11.84 3.32 -2.92
N LYS A 460 12.27 3.49 -4.18
CA LYS A 460 11.56 2.97 -5.35
C LYS A 460 11.36 1.45 -5.29
N GLU A 461 12.38 0.71 -4.89
CA GLU A 461 12.35 -0.76 -4.74
C GLU A 461 11.47 -1.24 -3.58
N ASN A 462 11.28 -0.37 -2.58
CA ASN A 462 10.51 -0.65 -1.37
C ASN A 462 9.15 0.06 -1.33
N LYS A 463 8.67 0.64 -2.43
CA LYS A 463 7.37 1.32 -2.46
C LYS A 463 6.22 0.41 -2.00
N SER A 464 5.36 0.94 -1.13
CA SER A 464 4.30 0.22 -0.39
C SER A 464 4.79 -0.90 0.54
N LYS A 465 6.07 -0.89 0.92
CA LYS A 465 6.64 -1.84 1.90
C LYS A 465 7.03 -1.14 3.19
N ILE A 466 7.05 -1.92 4.26
CA ILE A 466 7.71 -1.57 5.52
C ILE A 466 9.04 -2.31 5.55
N VAL A 467 10.14 -1.57 5.63
CA VAL A 467 11.49 -2.11 5.79
C VAL A 467 11.88 -2.04 7.26
N PHE A 468 12.46 -3.11 7.78
CA PHE A 468 12.92 -3.19 9.17
C PHE A 468 14.45 -3.11 9.25
N SER A 469 14.98 -2.62 10.36
CA SER A 469 16.42 -2.53 10.62
C SER A 469 16.72 -2.64 12.11
N LYS A 470 17.93 -3.10 12.44
CA LYS A 470 18.48 -3.10 13.82
C LYS A 470 19.00 -1.72 14.24
N SER A 471 19.01 -0.76 13.33
CA SER A 471 19.45 0.62 13.55
C SER A 471 18.46 1.61 12.94
N ARG A 472 18.48 2.87 13.39
CA ARG A 472 17.58 3.90 12.84
C ARG A 472 17.84 4.08 11.34
N ILE A 473 16.76 4.07 10.56
CA ILE A 473 16.80 4.25 9.10
C ILE A 473 16.85 5.74 8.77
N SER A 474 17.93 6.18 8.12
CA SER A 474 18.12 7.57 7.70
C SER A 474 17.78 7.75 6.22
N ILE A 475 16.78 8.59 5.91
CA ILE A 475 16.32 8.80 4.54
C ILE A 475 17.47 9.33 3.65
N LYS A 476 17.60 8.76 2.44
CA LYS A 476 18.70 8.95 1.46
C LYS A 476 20.02 8.28 1.81
N GLN A 477 20.12 7.65 2.98
CA GLN A 477 21.27 6.84 3.38
C GLN A 477 20.92 5.35 3.45
N GLU A 478 19.71 4.98 3.02
CA GLU A 478 19.23 3.61 3.09
C GLU A 478 19.86 2.75 2.00
N ASN A 479 20.12 1.50 2.32
CA ASN A 479 20.55 0.48 1.39
C ASN A 479 20.15 -0.91 1.90
N ALA A 480 20.25 -1.92 1.04
CA ALA A 480 19.84 -3.28 1.36
C ALA A 480 20.58 -3.88 2.57
N SER A 481 21.82 -3.48 2.86
CA SER A 481 22.58 -4.06 4.00
C SER A 481 22.14 -3.51 5.36
N THR A 482 21.44 -2.37 5.39
CA THR A 482 20.84 -1.85 6.62
C THR A 482 19.50 -2.51 6.96
N ALA A 483 18.85 -3.14 5.97
CA ALA A 483 17.61 -3.86 6.18
C ALA A 483 17.88 -5.19 6.90
N SER A 484 16.95 -5.60 7.76
CA SER A 484 17.01 -6.89 8.44
C SER A 484 15.65 -7.52 8.48
N GLU A 485 15.58 -8.80 8.15
CA GLU A 485 14.37 -9.62 8.22
C GLU A 485 14.41 -10.59 9.41
N PHE A 486 15.47 -10.54 10.23
CA PHE A 486 15.66 -11.45 11.36
C PHE A 486 16.14 -10.71 12.61
N PHE A 487 15.41 -10.89 13.70
CA PHE A 487 15.68 -10.25 14.99
C PHE A 487 15.70 -11.29 16.11
N ASN A 488 16.56 -11.07 17.09
CA ASN A 488 16.51 -11.81 18.36
C ASN A 488 15.63 -11.07 19.37
N GLY A 489 15.09 -11.79 20.35
CA GLY A 489 14.36 -11.18 21.45
C GLY A 489 15.18 -10.09 22.17
N GLY A 490 14.58 -8.90 22.28
CA GLY A 490 15.20 -7.74 22.92
C GLY A 490 16.11 -6.89 22.03
N GLU A 491 16.33 -7.27 20.77
CA GLU A 491 17.00 -6.37 19.81
C GLU A 491 16.09 -5.20 19.45
N PRO A 492 16.63 -3.97 19.28
CA PRO A 492 15.82 -2.86 18.82
C PRO A 492 15.38 -3.07 17.37
N ILE A 493 14.10 -2.77 17.10
CA ILE A 493 13.48 -2.92 15.78
C ILE A 493 12.99 -1.55 15.32
N TYR A 494 13.69 -1.01 14.34
CA TYR A 494 13.30 0.21 13.63
C TYR A 494 12.57 -0.19 12.35
N ALA A 495 11.57 0.58 11.95
CA ALA A 495 10.88 0.35 10.70
C ALA A 495 10.54 1.64 9.97
N MET A 496 10.57 1.58 8.64
CA MET A 496 10.25 2.69 7.75
C MET A 496 9.25 2.19 6.70
N ALA A 497 8.08 2.82 6.64
CA ALA A 497 7.14 2.63 5.55
C ALA A 497 7.53 3.54 4.38
N TYR A 498 7.57 2.98 3.17
CA TYR A 498 7.82 3.71 1.93
C TYR A 498 6.54 3.77 1.10
N PHE A 499 6.16 4.96 0.64
CA PHE A 499 4.89 5.16 -0.08
C PHE A 499 5.11 5.30 -1.59
N THR A 500 4.08 5.01 -2.37
CA THR A 500 4.07 5.26 -3.83
C THR A 500 3.95 6.75 -4.18
N GLY A 501 3.60 7.59 -3.21
CA GLY A 501 3.42 9.03 -3.37
C GLY A 501 3.53 9.75 -2.02
N MET A 502 3.11 11.02 -1.97
CA MET A 502 3.07 11.75 -0.70
C MET A 502 1.88 11.29 0.16
N VAL A 503 2.01 11.38 1.48
CA VAL A 503 0.93 11.08 2.44
C VAL A 503 -0.35 11.82 2.10
N LYS A 504 -0.30 13.10 1.72
CA LYS A 504 -1.48 13.89 1.31
C LYS A 504 -2.16 13.38 0.03
N ASP A 505 -1.40 12.69 -0.81
CA ASP A 505 -1.86 12.21 -2.11
C ASP A 505 -2.57 10.85 -2.00
N LEU A 506 -2.53 10.23 -0.82
CA LEU A 506 -3.18 8.96 -0.54
C LEU A 506 -4.71 9.10 -0.67
N PRO A 507 -5.38 8.13 -1.34
CA PRO A 507 -6.83 8.15 -1.48
C PRO A 507 -7.54 8.37 -0.14
N LYS A 508 -8.51 9.29 -0.11
CA LYS A 508 -9.42 9.60 1.02
C LYS A 508 -8.82 10.36 2.21
N MET A 509 -7.54 10.73 2.23
CA MET A 509 -6.97 11.64 3.24
C MET A 509 -7.77 12.94 3.44
N TYR A 510 -8.40 13.46 2.38
CA TYR A 510 -9.17 14.70 2.42
C TYR A 510 -10.54 14.60 3.11
N ARG A 511 -10.96 13.41 3.56
CA ARG A 511 -12.30 13.22 4.13
C ARG A 511 -12.37 13.51 5.64
N THR A 512 -11.24 13.46 6.34
CA THR A 512 -11.18 13.67 7.79
C THR A 512 -10.18 14.79 8.10
N ALA A 513 -10.53 15.66 9.06
CA ALA A 513 -9.62 16.73 9.47
C ALA A 513 -8.37 16.19 10.20
N ASN A 514 -8.46 14.98 10.74
CA ASN A 514 -7.42 14.29 11.51
C ASN A 514 -7.41 12.80 11.14
N PRO A 515 -6.71 12.40 10.06
CA PRO A 515 -6.60 11.00 9.68
C PRO A 515 -6.01 10.16 10.81
N THR A 516 -6.56 8.96 11.02
CA THR A 516 -6.09 8.02 12.03
C THR A 516 -5.14 7.02 11.40
N VAL A 517 -3.88 7.03 11.83
CA VAL A 517 -2.91 5.99 11.51
C VAL A 517 -3.12 4.83 12.45
N ARG A 518 -3.15 3.61 11.90
CA ARG A 518 -3.17 2.37 12.64
C ARG A 518 -2.04 1.48 12.18
N ILE A 519 -1.21 1.05 13.13
CA ILE A 519 -0.19 0.02 12.91
C ILE A 519 -0.76 -1.28 13.47
N LYS A 520 -0.94 -2.27 12.59
CA LYS A 520 -1.51 -3.57 12.91
C LYS A 520 -0.38 -4.61 12.92
N TYR A 521 -0.31 -5.41 13.98
CA TYR A 521 0.69 -6.47 14.14
C TYR A 521 -0.01 -7.83 14.06
N TYR A 522 0.47 -8.67 13.16
CA TYR A 522 0.02 -10.05 12.96
C TYR A 522 1.17 -10.99 13.31
N VAL A 523 0.86 -12.12 13.95
CA VAL A 523 1.86 -13.07 14.44
C VAL A 523 1.50 -14.46 13.94
N ASP A 524 2.42 -15.10 13.21
CA ASP A 524 2.27 -16.41 12.59
C ASP A 524 1.03 -16.53 11.68
N VAL A 525 0.69 -15.42 11.02
CA VAL A 525 -0.42 -15.33 10.06
C VAL A 525 0.13 -15.24 8.63
N PRO A 526 -0.31 -16.11 7.71
CA PRO A 526 0.02 -15.98 6.29
C PRO A 526 -0.29 -14.58 5.73
N ALA A 527 0.47 -14.14 4.74
CA ALA A 527 0.33 -12.81 4.15
C ALA A 527 -0.99 -12.63 3.37
N ASP A 528 -1.55 -13.73 2.86
CA ASP A 528 -2.76 -13.79 2.05
C ASP A 528 -4.06 -13.92 2.86
N ASP A 529 -3.99 -14.14 4.17
CA ASP A 529 -5.17 -14.15 5.04
C ASP A 529 -5.66 -12.72 5.32
N ALA A 530 -6.58 -12.27 4.47
CA ALA A 530 -7.24 -10.97 4.57
C ALA A 530 -8.23 -10.87 5.75
N TYR A 531 -8.62 -12.00 6.36
CA TYR A 531 -9.63 -12.05 7.43
C TYR A 531 -9.04 -12.21 8.82
N ALA A 532 -7.75 -12.51 8.93
CA ALA A 532 -7.06 -12.58 10.19
C ALA A 532 -7.24 -11.29 11.02
N ALA A 533 -7.52 -11.46 12.31
CA ALA A 533 -7.50 -10.35 13.26
C ALA A 533 -6.05 -10.06 13.65
N PRO A 534 -5.64 -8.78 13.75
CA PRO A 534 -4.32 -8.45 14.27
C PRO A 534 -4.23 -8.79 15.75
N MET A 535 -3.08 -9.26 16.22
CA MET A 535 -2.79 -9.49 17.63
C MET A 535 -2.83 -8.17 18.43
N ALA A 536 -2.34 -7.10 17.81
CA ALA A 536 -2.41 -5.75 18.37
C ALA A 536 -2.64 -4.71 17.27
N THR A 537 -3.36 -3.65 17.62
CA THR A 537 -3.49 -2.45 16.79
C THR A 537 -3.12 -1.24 17.63
N VAL A 538 -2.13 -0.48 17.18
CA VAL A 538 -1.72 0.78 17.80
C VAL A 538 -2.21 1.93 16.92
N GLU A 539 -2.93 2.88 17.53
CA GLU A 539 -3.55 3.99 16.80
C GLU A 539 -2.99 5.33 17.26
N TYR A 540 -2.76 6.24 16.31
CA TYR A 540 -2.49 7.64 16.59
C TYR A 540 -3.07 8.53 15.50
N GLN A 541 -3.32 9.80 15.82
CA GLN A 541 -3.87 10.76 14.89
C GLN A 541 -2.76 11.62 14.29
N ILE A 542 -2.85 11.87 12.99
CA ILE A 542 -2.07 12.88 12.31
C ILE A 542 -2.93 14.14 12.22
N MET A 543 -2.41 15.27 12.68
CA MET A 543 -3.04 16.57 12.41
C MET A 543 -2.83 16.93 10.93
N ALA A 544 -3.91 17.20 10.19
CA ALA A 544 -3.80 17.61 8.78
C ALA A 544 -3.00 18.92 8.59
N SER A 545 -2.84 19.72 9.65
CA SER A 545 -1.99 20.91 9.67
C SER A 545 -0.48 20.59 9.68
N ASN A 546 -0.07 19.34 9.93
CA ASN A 546 1.34 18.93 9.89
C ASN A 546 1.80 18.78 8.43
N LYS A 547 2.13 19.90 7.81
CA LYS A 547 2.55 19.95 6.40
C LYS A 547 3.73 19.03 6.08
N THR A 548 4.71 18.94 6.98
CA THR A 548 5.89 18.08 6.80
C THR A 548 5.49 16.62 6.66
N LEU A 549 4.57 16.15 7.50
CA LEU A 549 4.08 14.77 7.45
C LEU A 549 3.18 14.53 6.24
N MET A 550 2.36 15.51 5.87
CA MET A 550 1.49 15.43 4.69
C MET A 550 2.29 15.42 3.37
N ASP A 551 3.44 16.08 3.33
CA ASP A 551 4.36 16.07 2.18
C ASP A 551 5.37 14.90 2.24
N ALA A 552 5.35 14.08 3.29
CA ALA A 552 6.27 12.96 3.44
C ALA A 552 5.94 11.84 2.45
N THR A 553 6.99 11.18 1.94
CA THR A 553 6.87 9.99 1.09
C THR A 553 7.32 8.72 1.83
N THR A 554 7.72 8.89 3.09
CA THR A 554 8.10 7.83 4.02
C THR A 554 7.50 8.12 5.41
N LEU A 555 7.37 7.09 6.24
CA LEU A 555 6.90 7.22 7.61
C LEU A 555 7.62 6.25 8.53
N GLU A 556 8.25 6.76 9.60
CA GLU A 556 8.77 5.92 10.67
C GLU A 556 7.61 5.15 11.33
N VAL A 557 7.75 3.83 11.39
CA VAL A 557 6.82 2.90 12.02
C VAL A 557 7.46 2.39 13.30
N GLU A 558 6.89 2.75 14.44
CA GLU A 558 7.47 2.36 15.73
C GLU A 558 7.15 0.89 16.02
N VAL A 559 8.17 0.05 16.09
CA VAL A 559 8.02 -1.37 16.48
C VAL A 559 8.64 -1.60 17.85
N ALA A 560 9.96 -1.49 17.97
CA ALA A 560 10.66 -1.56 19.25
C ALA A 560 11.96 -0.76 19.19
N PRO A 561 11.92 0.56 18.93
CA PRO A 561 13.13 1.37 18.83
C PRO A 561 13.77 1.57 20.22
N ASN A 562 15.07 1.89 20.26
CA ASN A 562 15.71 2.31 21.51
C ASN A 562 15.08 3.59 22.08
N ALA A 563 15.05 3.70 23.42
CA ALA A 563 14.60 4.90 24.10
C ALA A 563 15.41 6.14 23.67
N GLY A 564 14.71 7.27 23.50
CA GLY A 564 15.30 8.53 23.02
C GLY A 564 15.57 8.61 21.52
N GLN A 565 15.30 7.55 20.74
CA GLN A 565 15.50 7.54 19.27
C GLN A 565 14.19 7.56 18.47
N THR A 566 13.06 7.79 19.12
CA THR A 566 11.74 7.85 18.51
C THR A 566 10.99 9.10 18.93
N ASP A 567 10.25 9.69 18.00
CA ASP A 567 9.35 10.82 18.26
C ASP A 567 8.01 10.38 18.87
N ARG A 568 7.71 9.06 18.85
CA ARG A 568 6.45 8.48 19.34
C ARG A 568 6.69 7.30 20.29
N PRO A 569 7.36 7.54 21.44
CA PRO A 569 7.70 6.49 22.39
C PRO A 569 6.51 5.66 22.87
N GLU A 570 5.29 6.22 22.99
CA GLU A 570 4.11 5.44 23.36
C GLU A 570 3.67 4.39 22.36
N VAL A 571 3.94 4.60 21.06
CA VAL A 571 3.59 3.64 20.01
C VAL A 571 4.58 2.47 20.06
N GLY A 572 5.88 2.79 20.14
CA GLY A 572 6.93 1.78 20.33
C GLY A 572 6.77 0.99 21.63
N ALA A 573 6.38 1.63 22.72
CA ALA A 573 6.17 0.95 24.00
C ALA A 573 5.03 -0.08 23.95
N GLN A 574 3.93 0.24 23.26
CA GLN A 574 2.81 -0.70 23.09
C GLN A 574 3.21 -1.91 22.26
N ALA A 575 3.97 -1.69 21.18
CA ALA A 575 4.47 -2.75 20.33
C ALA A 575 5.52 -3.62 21.05
N ALA A 576 6.48 -3.02 21.76
CA ALA A 576 7.44 -3.76 22.58
C ALA A 576 6.75 -4.61 23.67
N LYS A 577 5.72 -4.07 24.33
CA LYS A 577 4.92 -4.84 25.29
C LYS A 577 4.16 -6.00 24.65
N MET A 578 3.69 -5.87 23.41
CA MET A 578 3.08 -6.98 22.68
C MET A 578 4.12 -8.05 22.35
N LEU A 579 5.31 -7.66 21.88
CA LEU A 579 6.39 -8.60 21.55
C LEU A 579 6.89 -9.36 22.78
N SER A 580 6.91 -8.75 23.97
CA SER A 580 7.33 -9.42 25.21
C SER A 580 6.38 -10.51 25.69
N GLN A 581 5.16 -10.58 25.14
CA GLN A 581 4.13 -11.57 25.49
C GLN A 581 4.13 -12.79 24.56
N LEU A 582 5.04 -12.84 23.59
CA LEU A 582 5.16 -13.97 22.67
C LEU A 582 5.69 -15.23 23.36
N SER A 583 5.42 -16.38 22.75
CA SER A 583 5.97 -17.66 23.22
C SER A 583 7.46 -17.78 22.88
N PRO A 584 8.26 -18.55 23.63
CA PRO A 584 9.70 -18.67 23.38
C PRO A 584 10.03 -19.57 22.20
N ARG A 585 9.75 -19.12 20.97
CA ARG A 585 10.05 -19.80 19.71
C ARG A 585 10.26 -18.79 18.58
N LEU A 586 10.57 -19.29 17.39
CA LEU A 586 10.56 -18.48 16.18
C LEU A 586 9.13 -18.06 15.82
N HIS A 587 8.95 -16.78 15.52
CA HIS A 587 7.68 -16.17 15.15
C HIS A 587 7.82 -15.35 13.85
N SER A 588 6.85 -15.47 12.96
CA SER A 588 6.73 -14.59 11.80
C SER A 588 5.85 -13.40 12.13
N ILE A 589 6.43 -12.20 12.13
CA ILE A 589 5.74 -10.96 12.49
C ILE A 589 5.45 -10.15 11.22
N ARG A 590 4.18 -9.91 10.92
CA ARG A 590 3.75 -9.05 9.83
C ARG A 590 3.19 -7.73 10.38
N VAL A 591 3.76 -6.62 9.94
CA VAL A 591 3.33 -5.26 10.30
C VAL A 591 2.61 -4.63 9.12
N VAL A 592 1.43 -4.07 9.36
CA VAL A 592 0.64 -3.36 8.36
C VAL A 592 0.35 -1.94 8.84
N LEU A 593 0.78 -0.96 8.06
CA LEU A 593 0.44 0.43 8.26
C LEU A 593 -0.84 0.74 7.48
N SER A 594 -1.85 1.25 8.18
CA SER A 594 -3.10 1.70 7.58
C SER A 594 -3.46 3.12 8.02
N ILE A 595 -4.15 3.86 7.14
CA ILE A 595 -4.68 5.19 7.45
C ILE A 595 -6.16 5.19 7.11
N ASP A 596 -7.01 5.55 8.06
CA ASP A 596 -8.48 5.52 7.91
C ASP A 596 -9.03 4.18 7.37
N ASN A 597 -8.40 3.07 7.79
CA ASN A 597 -8.68 1.66 7.42
C ASN A 597 -8.20 1.20 6.04
N GLU A 598 -7.49 2.03 5.29
CA GLU A 598 -6.85 1.61 4.04
C GLU A 598 -5.39 1.23 4.31
N ASN A 599 -4.94 0.07 3.82
CA ASN A 599 -3.57 -0.40 4.02
C ASN A 599 -2.64 0.27 3.01
N PHE A 600 -1.56 0.89 3.48
CA PHE A 600 -0.63 1.66 2.63
C PHE A 600 0.75 1.04 2.50
N ALA A 601 1.20 0.37 3.55
CA ALA A 601 2.46 -0.36 3.53
C ALA A 601 2.37 -1.60 4.41
N ALA A 602 3.05 -2.66 4.01
CA ALA A 602 3.20 -3.86 4.81
C ALA A 602 4.61 -4.40 4.71
N GLY A 603 5.06 -5.10 5.75
CA GLY A 603 6.32 -5.82 5.77
C GLY A 603 6.28 -6.93 6.80
N SER A 604 7.17 -7.91 6.64
CA SER A 604 7.31 -9.01 7.60
C SER A 604 8.78 -9.17 8.02
N PHE A 605 8.97 -9.71 9.22
CA PHE A 605 10.27 -10.15 9.72
C PHE A 605 10.08 -11.38 10.63
N GLU A 606 11.14 -12.14 10.81
CA GLU A 606 11.22 -13.25 11.76
C GLU A 606 11.81 -12.78 13.08
N LEU A 607 11.20 -13.20 14.18
CA LEU A 607 11.64 -12.93 15.54
C LEU A 607 11.96 -14.25 16.24
N ASP A 608 13.22 -14.47 16.57
CA ASP A 608 13.62 -15.54 17.46
C ASP A 608 13.35 -15.14 18.91
N GLY A 609 12.19 -15.58 19.41
CA GLY A 609 11.77 -15.38 20.79
C GLY A 609 12.32 -16.41 21.76
N SER A 610 13.19 -17.34 21.34
CA SER A 610 13.73 -18.38 22.23
C SER A 610 14.45 -17.81 23.45
N GLN A 611 14.97 -16.57 23.35
CA GLN A 611 15.59 -15.82 24.43
C GLN A 611 15.29 -14.31 24.30
N GLY A 612 15.36 -13.56 25.42
CA GLY A 612 15.40 -12.09 25.39
C GLY A 612 14.06 -11.38 25.25
N LEU A 613 12.92 -12.09 25.21
CA LEU A 613 11.59 -11.46 25.13
C LEU A 613 11.29 -10.53 26.32
N GLU A 614 11.83 -10.84 27.50
CA GLU A 614 11.72 -10.00 28.70
C GLU A 614 12.36 -8.62 28.54
N LYS A 615 13.37 -8.50 27.66
CA LYS A 615 14.02 -7.21 27.38
C LYS A 615 13.11 -6.27 26.60
N PHE A 616 12.13 -6.78 25.83
CA PHE A 616 11.13 -5.91 25.21
C PHE A 616 10.20 -5.28 26.25
N ALA A 617 9.92 -5.95 27.37
CA ALA A 617 9.15 -5.34 28.45
C ALA A 617 9.93 -4.17 29.08
N ALA A 618 11.21 -4.39 29.38
CA ALA A 618 12.10 -3.33 29.89
C ALA A 618 12.24 -2.16 28.91
N LEU A 619 12.38 -2.45 27.62
CA LEU A 619 12.41 -1.43 26.56
C LEU A 619 11.10 -0.63 26.50
N GLY A 620 9.96 -1.30 26.64
CA GLY A 620 8.65 -0.64 26.74
C GLY A 620 8.59 0.35 27.89
N ASP A 621 9.08 -0.05 29.07
CA ASP A 621 9.16 0.82 30.24
C ASP A 621 10.13 2.00 30.02
N ASP A 622 11.29 1.76 29.40
CA ASP A 622 12.25 2.81 29.07
C ASP A 622 11.71 3.81 28.04
N LEU A 623 10.91 3.37 27.07
CA LEU A 623 10.23 4.24 26.12
C LEU A 623 9.20 5.14 26.83
N ILE A 624 8.37 4.56 27.72
CA ILE A 624 7.43 5.35 28.53
C ILE A 624 8.17 6.34 29.42
N LYS A 625 9.26 5.92 30.06
CA LYS A 625 10.10 6.81 30.87
C LYS A 625 10.69 7.95 30.05
N SER A 626 11.23 7.66 28.86
CA SER A 626 11.74 8.67 27.92
C SER A 626 10.65 9.66 27.50
N LYS A 627 9.41 9.18 27.29
CA LYS A 627 8.26 10.07 27.03
C LYS A 627 8.04 11.05 28.18
N ILE A 628 7.96 10.54 29.42
CA ILE A 628 7.70 11.35 30.62
C ILE A 628 8.86 12.33 30.86
N GLN A 629 10.10 11.90 30.64
CA GLN A 629 11.30 12.75 30.71
C GLN A 629 11.29 13.90 29.71
N ASN A 630 10.70 13.72 28.54
CA ASN A 630 10.61 14.76 27.51
C ASN A 630 9.29 15.54 27.55
N ALA A 631 8.29 15.04 28.26
CA ALA A 631 7.02 15.72 28.44
C ALA A 631 7.23 17.03 29.22
N ARG A 632 6.70 18.12 28.69
CA ARG A 632 6.69 19.43 29.33
C ARG A 632 5.25 19.96 29.33
N PRO A 633 4.80 20.59 30.42
CA PRO A 633 3.58 21.37 30.37
C PRO A 633 3.66 22.43 29.26
N PRO A 634 2.53 22.86 28.68
CA PRO A 634 2.55 23.91 27.67
C PRO A 634 3.15 25.20 28.23
N LYS A 635 3.88 25.93 27.39
CA LYS A 635 4.28 27.32 27.71
C LYS A 635 3.03 28.19 27.68
N GLY A 636 2.47 28.52 28.84
CA GLY A 636 1.29 29.37 28.94
C GLY A 636 1.60 30.77 29.47
N GLY A 637 0.61 31.65 29.30
CA GLY A 637 0.63 33.00 29.87
C GLY A 637 0.41 32.97 31.39
N VAL A 638 0.80 34.07 32.06
CA VAL A 638 0.46 34.30 33.46
C VAL A 638 -1.06 34.44 33.55
N LEU A 639 -1.72 33.46 34.17
CA LEU A 639 -3.16 33.53 34.44
C LEU A 639 -3.41 34.56 35.54
N GLU A 640 -4.50 35.33 35.43
CA GLU A 640 -4.91 36.22 36.51
C GLU A 640 -5.17 35.41 37.78
N LYS A 641 -4.59 35.82 38.92
CA LYS A 641 -4.69 35.09 40.20
C LYS A 641 -6.13 34.74 40.59
N THR A 642 -7.08 35.62 40.31
CA THR A 642 -8.51 35.41 40.57
C THR A 642 -9.06 34.22 39.79
N ILE A 643 -8.70 34.11 38.51
CA ILE A 643 -9.14 33.02 37.64
C ILE A 643 -8.45 31.71 38.01
N GLU A 644 -7.15 31.76 38.34
CA GLU A 644 -6.43 30.59 38.85
C GLU A 644 -7.09 30.02 40.12
N GLN A 645 -7.41 30.90 41.08
CA GLN A 645 -8.09 30.49 42.32
C GLN A 645 -9.50 29.94 42.06
N GLY A 646 -10.23 30.53 41.10
CA GLY A 646 -11.52 30.02 40.65
C GLY A 646 -11.42 28.60 40.07
N ILE A 647 -10.45 28.35 39.19
CA ILE A 647 -10.18 27.02 38.62
C ILE A 647 -9.82 26.01 39.72
N ARG A 648 -8.89 26.36 40.62
CA ARG A 648 -8.49 25.49 41.73
C ARG A 648 -9.67 25.14 42.63
N SER A 649 -10.55 26.10 42.90
CA SER A 649 -11.74 25.87 43.73
C SER A 649 -12.74 24.93 43.07
N ALA A 650 -13.00 25.13 41.77
CA ALA A 650 -13.86 24.23 40.99
C ALA A 650 -13.33 22.79 41.03
N LEU A 651 -12.04 22.59 40.72
CA LEU A 651 -11.43 21.27 40.68
C LEU A 651 -11.26 20.61 42.05
N LYS A 652 -11.04 21.40 43.12
CA LYS A 652 -10.99 20.87 44.48
C LYS A 652 -12.31 20.21 44.89
N SER A 653 -13.45 20.75 44.45
CA SER A 653 -14.77 20.14 44.71
C SER A 653 -14.97 18.82 43.97
N GLU A 654 -14.20 18.58 42.89
CA GLU A 654 -14.16 17.33 42.14
C GLU A 654 -13.07 16.36 42.65
N GLY A 655 -12.34 16.70 43.71
CA GLY A 655 -11.32 15.84 44.33
C GLY A 655 -9.90 15.97 43.75
N PHE A 656 -9.65 16.92 42.85
CA PHE A 656 -8.31 17.09 42.26
C PHE A 656 -7.32 17.77 43.21
N ASN A 657 -6.11 17.22 43.30
CA ASN A 657 -4.97 17.86 43.97
C ASN A 657 -4.17 18.71 42.97
N VAL A 658 -4.68 19.90 42.67
CA VAL A 658 -4.11 20.81 41.65
C VAL A 658 -2.77 21.40 42.11
N LEU A 659 -1.70 21.13 41.36
CA LEU A 659 -0.38 21.72 41.54
C LEU A 659 -0.26 23.08 40.84
N ARG A 660 -0.63 23.14 39.55
CA ARG A 660 -0.46 24.33 38.71
C ARG A 660 -1.61 24.43 37.70
N VAL A 661 -1.97 25.68 37.37
CA VAL A 661 -2.93 26.00 36.30
C VAL A 661 -2.20 26.85 35.26
N ILE A 662 -2.31 26.48 34.00
CA ILE A 662 -1.64 27.16 32.89
C ILE A 662 -2.70 27.57 31.87
N GLN A 663 -2.83 28.87 31.62
CA GLN A 663 -3.73 29.38 30.59
C GLN A 663 -3.19 29.01 29.20
N THR A 664 -3.95 28.25 28.41
CA THR A 664 -3.54 27.83 27.07
C THR A 664 -4.14 28.70 25.97
N ASP A 665 -5.31 29.28 26.20
CA ASP A 665 -5.91 30.25 25.29
C ASP A 665 -5.47 31.67 25.61
N PRO A 666 -5.07 32.50 24.63
CA PRO A 666 -4.64 33.88 24.90
C PRO A 666 -5.79 34.80 25.34
N GLN A 667 -7.05 34.42 25.08
CA GLN A 667 -8.22 35.23 25.36
C GLN A 667 -9.44 34.35 25.69
N TRP A 668 -10.42 34.97 26.37
CA TRP A 668 -11.72 34.36 26.61
C TRP A 668 -12.49 34.17 25.30
N TYR A 669 -13.11 33.01 25.15
CA TYR A 669 -14.15 32.78 24.15
C TYR A 669 -15.50 33.22 24.71
N TYR A 670 -16.17 34.16 24.06
CA TYR A 670 -17.49 34.64 24.48
C TYR A 670 -18.58 33.99 23.65
N GLU A 671 -19.46 33.24 24.29
CA GLU A 671 -20.70 32.77 23.66
C GLU A 671 -21.80 33.82 23.88
N ARG A 672 -22.40 34.25 22.77
CA ARG A 672 -23.38 35.35 22.72
C ARG A 672 -24.71 34.84 22.21
N HIS A 673 -25.79 35.40 22.73
CA HIS A 673 -27.13 35.12 22.23
C HIS A 673 -27.25 35.56 20.76
N PRO A 674 -27.72 34.69 19.84
CA PRO A 674 -27.62 34.93 18.41
C PRO A 674 -28.47 36.11 17.90
N ILE A 675 -29.48 36.52 18.67
CA ILE A 675 -30.39 37.62 18.27
C ILE A 675 -29.99 38.93 18.93
N THR A 676 -29.71 38.91 20.23
CA THR A 676 -29.52 40.14 21.02
C THR A 676 -28.05 40.54 21.14
N GLY A 677 -27.11 39.64 20.79
CA GLY A 677 -25.68 39.86 20.97
C GLY A 677 -25.21 39.89 22.44
N ALA A 678 -26.14 39.70 23.40
CA ALA A 678 -25.84 39.65 24.82
C ALA A 678 -24.89 38.48 25.12
N ILE A 679 -23.89 38.73 25.98
CA ILE A 679 -22.98 37.68 26.45
C ILE A 679 -23.77 36.74 27.35
N LEU A 680 -23.74 35.45 27.05
CA LEU A 680 -24.36 34.42 27.87
C LEU A 680 -23.34 33.80 28.83
N ASN A 681 -22.12 33.62 28.35
CA ASN A 681 -21.04 32.93 29.03
C ASN A 681 -19.71 33.27 28.38
N ARG A 682 -18.65 33.11 29.16
CA ARG A 682 -17.28 33.12 28.67
C ARG A 682 -16.58 31.83 29.03
N THR A 683 -15.70 31.37 28.15
CA THR A 683 -14.98 30.10 28.26
C THR A 683 -13.49 30.33 28.07
N ILE A 684 -12.67 29.60 28.80
CA ILE A 684 -11.22 29.59 28.66
C ILE A 684 -10.69 28.15 28.76
N GLN A 685 -9.71 27.80 27.94
CA GLN A 685 -8.97 26.55 28.10
C GLN A 685 -7.72 26.76 28.97
N ALA A 686 -7.47 25.78 29.84
CA ALA A 686 -6.28 25.73 30.66
C ALA A 686 -5.73 24.30 30.71
N ALA A 687 -4.40 24.19 30.75
CA ALA A 687 -3.72 22.96 31.14
C ALA A 687 -3.59 22.92 32.67
N ILE A 688 -4.13 21.86 33.25
CA ILE A 688 -4.15 21.61 34.68
C ILE A 688 -3.10 20.57 34.99
N ILE A 689 -2.19 20.90 35.92
CA ILE A 689 -1.24 19.95 36.47
C ILE A 689 -1.74 19.53 37.84
N TYR A 690 -1.97 18.25 38.06
CA TYR A 690 -2.43 17.70 39.33
C TYR A 690 -1.72 16.39 39.68
N LYS A 691 -1.83 15.97 40.95
CA LYS A 691 -1.40 14.63 41.37
C LYS A 691 -2.57 13.66 41.30
N ASP A 692 -2.37 12.54 40.61
CA ASP A 692 -3.32 11.43 40.63
C ASP A 692 -3.23 10.63 41.93
N GLU A 693 -4.04 9.57 42.03
CA GLU A 693 -4.07 8.65 43.18
C GLU A 693 -2.74 7.90 43.38
N GLN A 694 -1.92 7.80 42.33
CA GLN A 694 -0.59 7.18 42.33
C GLN A 694 0.52 8.19 42.63
N ASN A 695 0.16 9.43 42.99
CA ASN A 695 1.07 10.54 43.26
C ASN A 695 1.93 10.95 42.04
N LYS A 696 1.49 10.62 40.82
CA LYS A 696 2.09 11.05 39.55
C LYS A 696 1.55 12.41 39.13
N CYS A 697 2.38 13.22 38.50
CA CYS A 697 1.98 14.54 37.99
C CYS A 697 1.34 14.39 36.60
N ILE A 698 0.05 14.66 36.50
CA ILE A 698 -0.72 14.57 35.26
C ILE A 698 -1.01 15.97 34.74
N VAL A 699 -0.80 16.18 33.44
CA VAL A 699 -1.25 17.36 32.69
C VAL A 699 -2.51 17.01 31.92
N GLU A 700 -3.58 17.74 32.16
CA GLU A 700 -4.87 17.59 31.47
C GLU A 700 -5.38 18.93 30.98
N TYR A 701 -5.83 19.00 29.72
CA TYR A 701 -6.42 20.20 29.16
C TYR A 701 -7.91 20.21 29.47
N MET A 702 -8.34 21.22 30.22
CA MET A 702 -9.72 21.37 30.67
C MET A 702 -10.29 22.71 30.20
N GLU A 703 -11.58 22.70 29.91
CA GLU A 703 -12.35 23.89 29.55
C GLU A 703 -13.09 24.39 30.79
N PHE A 704 -13.03 25.69 31.05
CA PHE A 704 -13.73 26.33 32.16
C PHE A 704 -14.66 27.42 31.66
N THR A 705 -15.86 27.49 32.24
CA THR A 705 -16.91 28.43 31.83
C THR A 705 -17.39 29.25 33.01
N GLN A 706 -17.72 30.52 32.74
CA GLN A 706 -18.46 31.40 33.64
C GLN A 706 -19.72 31.88 32.93
N LYS A 707 -20.87 31.75 33.59
CA LYS A 707 -22.14 32.30 33.11
C LYS A 707 -22.20 33.79 33.38
N TYR A 708 -22.82 34.56 32.48
CA TYR A 708 -23.07 35.98 32.69
C TYR A 708 -24.51 36.18 33.17
N ILE A 709 -24.69 36.60 34.42
CA ILE A 709 -25.98 36.71 35.10
C ILE A 709 -26.05 38.07 35.79
N ASN A 710 -27.11 38.84 35.54
CA ASN A 710 -27.37 40.14 36.19
C ASN A 710 -26.20 41.15 36.14
N GLY A 711 -25.47 41.19 35.03
CA GLY A 711 -24.35 42.13 34.83
C GLY A 711 -23.01 41.66 35.41
N GLN A 712 -22.92 40.44 35.93
CA GLN A 712 -21.70 39.88 36.51
C GLN A 712 -21.43 38.47 36.01
N TYR A 713 -20.17 38.02 36.09
CA TYR A 713 -19.81 36.63 35.82
C TYR A 713 -19.94 35.80 37.10
N ASP A 714 -20.63 34.67 37.00
CA ASP A 714 -20.82 33.69 38.07
C ASP A 714 -19.51 32.93 38.38
N ALA A 715 -19.56 32.06 39.40
CA ALA A 715 -18.50 31.14 39.73
C ALA A 715 -18.08 30.30 38.51
N LEU A 716 -16.78 30.07 38.42
CA LEU A 716 -16.16 29.32 37.35
C LEU A 716 -16.37 27.82 37.60
N TYR A 717 -16.80 27.09 36.58
CA TYR A 717 -17.01 25.65 36.65
C TYR A 717 -16.36 24.95 35.46
N ARG A 718 -15.99 23.67 35.63
CA ARG A 718 -15.46 22.85 34.55
C ARG A 718 -16.57 22.53 33.54
N SER A 719 -16.36 22.88 32.29
CA SER A 719 -17.25 22.50 31.19
C SER A 719 -17.01 21.03 30.84
N MET A 720 -18.07 20.22 30.81
CA MET A 720 -18.01 18.82 30.37
C MET A 720 -17.94 18.67 28.84
N ARG A 721 -17.78 19.77 28.07
CA ARG A 721 -17.51 19.67 26.63
C ARG A 721 -16.12 19.02 26.49
N GLY A 722 -16.09 17.85 25.86
CA GLY A 722 -15.00 16.87 25.97
C GLY A 722 -13.59 17.43 25.92
N THR A 723 -12.70 16.84 26.71
CA THR A 723 -11.26 17.11 26.70
C THR A 723 -10.71 16.98 25.28
N VAL A 724 -10.03 18.02 24.79
CA VAL A 724 -9.50 18.06 23.41
C VAL A 724 -8.31 17.11 23.24
N THR A 725 -7.62 16.78 24.34
CA THR A 725 -6.40 15.96 24.36
C THR A 725 -6.45 14.96 25.52
N LYS A 726 -5.81 13.80 25.33
CA LYS A 726 -5.66 12.80 26.40
C LYS A 726 -4.72 13.36 27.48
N PRO A 727 -5.01 13.16 28.78
CA PRO A 727 -4.08 13.50 29.85
C PRO A 727 -2.72 12.80 29.65
N TYR A 728 -1.63 13.44 30.08
CA TYR A 728 -0.29 12.84 30.01
C TYR A 728 0.52 13.14 31.27
N GLU A 729 1.42 12.22 31.61
CA GLU A 729 2.31 12.33 32.77
C GLU A 729 3.52 13.23 32.48
N VAL A 730 3.95 14.00 33.47
CA VAL A 730 5.17 14.82 33.46
C VAL A 730 5.98 14.58 34.73
N LEU A 731 7.30 14.80 34.67
CA LEU A 731 8.13 14.74 35.87
C LEU A 731 7.83 15.89 36.84
N PRO A 732 7.92 15.66 38.17
CA PRO A 732 7.71 16.70 39.19
C PRO A 732 8.57 17.96 38.98
N GLU A 733 9.81 17.81 38.54
CA GLU A 733 10.72 18.92 38.23
C GLU A 733 10.25 19.78 37.06
N HIS A 734 9.42 19.27 36.15
CA HIS A 734 8.85 20.04 35.04
C HIS A 734 7.59 20.81 35.44
N VAL A 735 7.06 20.61 36.64
CA VAL A 735 5.83 21.30 37.09
C VAL A 735 6.08 22.80 37.27
N ASN A 736 7.28 23.20 37.69
CA ASN A 736 7.60 24.60 38.04
C ASN A 736 8.51 25.33 37.04
N GLY A 737 9.02 24.62 36.03
CA GLY A 737 9.76 25.21 34.90
C GLY A 737 8.84 25.93 33.93
#